data_AF-A0AAW6DBZ7-F1
#
_entry.id   AF-A0AAW6DBZ7-F1
#
_cell.length_a   1.000
_cell.length_b   1.000
_cell.length_c   1.000
_cell.angle_alpha   90.00
_cell.angle_beta   90.00
_cell.angle_gamma   90.00
#
_symmetry.space_group_name_H-M   'P 1'
#
loop_
_entity.id
_entity.type
_entity.pdbx_description
1 polymer ?
#
loop_
_entity_poly.entity_id
_entity_poly.type
_entity_poly.pdbx_seq_one_letter_code
_entity_poly.pdbx_strand_id
1 'polypeptide(L)'
;MPIGESAYISSVLKFLKKPIQDGVDFHKKNHMKFIMRNMIEKWIDYYSMFGETIPITSDYFLYNRIPEETKGMDNHEIIHKFFQKALDRYQLFGYKEKKDMRDNEKGYCYDDYRKCLKIYNKGKIYNTSYRNSLSGYRWLERTSREFGEQYFRKYKRTYYVSYFNKFGLYHPMYPVPYITKNLYLFYLDRTLIIDKYLKELDELCENEKEQFIFMCETIYHIVSKKYASGCIENIVKRRNKEEGNYFHDWNLIVQTLFDGKMLLTTGAMKAILTKSYNQALNISKVIEGVCRYLRIEKELQLQPNQKRVRKRLSSLIRKNKDCNDYLMELKEHVMEAYSKKLNFSEMEKEMVTDYMQRIQTYCPNVVLYDLFREYGDHNLSKFIRGKYLCLFKAQEIRLSYEGLSSFVKTLLKKQTRQAKHIYRRLKKENLLHTVLEEKLTSVQYCEVLEIMKFHNVENLPDELKKLCNFKVLVEAKGSPEYLTAGDATVCCMSYGSIKAKQYALERGFGIVNVYYKNRVIANSVIWINEPYNCLVLDNIEVHPNYTVYNEILKICFRTAAEQLMKQYQVGWVVQGTCYNDLILYNDEQIEIRFPMMKPKEVQLKTFYSDAVKCKLVCEKEPNTGINSLVSNIYLSAA
;
A
#
# COMPACT_ATOMS: atom_id res chain seq x y z
N MET A 1 2.19 -14.70 19.42
CA MET A 1 1.10 -15.63 19.75
C MET A 1 0.07 -15.56 18.64
N PRO A 2 -0.61 -16.65 18.30
CA PRO A 2 -1.78 -16.55 17.45
C PRO A 2 -2.78 -15.60 18.12
N ILE A 3 -3.42 -14.75 17.32
CA ILE A 3 -4.38 -13.73 17.73
C ILE A 3 -5.47 -14.29 18.69
N GLY A 4 -5.76 -15.59 18.61
CA GLY A 4 -6.72 -16.30 19.46
C GLY A 4 -6.40 -16.39 20.95
N GLU A 5 -5.13 -16.59 21.38
CA GLU A 5 -4.80 -16.70 22.81
C GLU A 5 -5.04 -15.38 23.57
N SER A 6 -4.65 -14.26 22.95
CA SER A 6 -4.83 -12.93 23.52
C SER A 6 -6.30 -12.53 23.53
N ALA A 7 -7.03 -12.76 22.44
CA ALA A 7 -8.44 -12.37 22.34
C ALA A 7 -9.32 -13.08 23.40
N TYR A 8 -9.10 -14.37 23.66
CA TYR A 8 -9.91 -15.13 24.61
C TYR A 8 -9.64 -14.73 26.07
N ILE A 9 -8.38 -14.62 26.49
CA ILE A 9 -8.04 -14.18 27.86
C ILE A 9 -8.47 -12.72 28.08
N SER A 10 -8.27 -11.87 27.06
CA SER A 10 -8.72 -10.46 27.11
C SER A 10 -10.25 -10.38 27.24
N SER A 11 -11.01 -11.26 26.57
CA SER A 11 -12.48 -11.28 26.67
C SER A 11 -12.97 -11.58 28.09
N VAL A 12 -12.34 -12.53 28.80
CA VAL A 12 -12.67 -12.84 30.20
C VAL A 12 -12.35 -11.66 31.12
N LEU A 13 -11.28 -10.92 30.81
CA LEU A 13 -10.83 -9.80 31.63
C LEU A 13 -11.56 -8.49 31.32
N LYS A 14 -12.20 -8.34 30.15
CA LYS A 14 -13.09 -7.20 29.86
C LYS A 14 -14.22 -7.08 30.88
N PHE A 15 -14.71 -8.21 31.42
CA PHE A 15 -15.72 -8.24 32.48
C PHE A 15 -15.22 -7.74 33.84
N LEU A 16 -13.90 -7.54 34.02
CA LEU A 16 -13.36 -6.94 35.24
C LEU A 16 -13.45 -5.43 35.25
N LYS A 17 -13.77 -4.76 34.12
CA LYS A 17 -13.78 -3.29 34.03
C LYS A 17 -14.66 -2.63 35.09
N LYS A 18 -15.92 -3.07 35.22
CA LYS A 18 -16.86 -2.54 36.22
C LYS A 18 -16.42 -2.85 37.66
N PRO A 19 -16.09 -4.09 38.04
CA PRO A 19 -15.52 -4.37 39.36
C PRO A 19 -14.23 -3.60 39.70
N ILE A 20 -13.36 -3.33 38.74
CA ILE A 20 -12.17 -2.48 38.92
C ILE A 20 -12.60 -1.05 39.28
N GLN A 21 -13.62 -0.51 38.60
CA GLN A 21 -14.19 0.80 38.88
C GLN A 21 -14.86 0.85 40.26
N ASP A 22 -15.47 -0.25 40.69
CA ASP A 22 -16.09 -0.41 42.01
C ASP A 22 -15.06 -0.63 43.14
N GLY A 23 -13.75 -0.56 42.85
CA GLY A 23 -12.68 -0.61 43.85
C GLY A 23 -12.27 -2.02 44.30
N VAL A 24 -12.63 -3.06 43.55
CA VAL A 24 -12.29 -4.44 43.92
C VAL A 24 -10.78 -4.70 43.75
N ASP A 25 -10.13 -5.13 44.84
CA ASP A 25 -8.70 -5.50 44.81
C ASP A 25 -8.48 -6.90 44.22
N PHE A 26 -8.05 -6.94 42.96
CA PHE A 26 -7.75 -8.16 42.21
C PHE A 26 -6.39 -8.80 42.52
N HIS A 27 -5.59 -8.22 43.41
CA HIS A 27 -4.37 -8.85 43.95
C HIS A 27 -4.67 -9.82 45.10
N LYS A 28 -5.86 -9.72 45.73
CA LYS A 28 -6.29 -10.64 46.79
C LYS A 28 -6.33 -12.08 46.27
N LYS A 29 -5.77 -13.00 47.07
CA LYS A 29 -5.63 -14.43 46.73
C LYS A 29 -6.97 -15.07 46.33
N ASN A 30 -8.06 -14.72 47.00
CA ASN A 30 -9.39 -15.30 46.74
C ASN A 30 -9.97 -14.81 45.40
N HIS A 31 -9.87 -13.52 45.10
CA HIS A 31 -10.32 -12.95 43.82
C HIS A 31 -9.50 -13.50 42.64
N MET A 32 -8.18 -13.57 42.79
CA MET A 32 -7.30 -14.18 41.80
C MET A 32 -7.66 -15.64 41.54
N LYS A 33 -7.86 -16.45 42.59
CA LYS A 33 -8.29 -17.85 42.44
C LYS A 33 -9.62 -17.96 41.70
N PHE A 34 -10.60 -17.13 42.05
CA PHE A 34 -11.91 -17.09 41.41
C PHE A 34 -11.80 -16.77 39.91
N ILE A 35 -11.06 -15.73 39.54
CA ILE A 35 -10.90 -15.35 38.13
C ILE A 35 -10.11 -16.41 37.35
N MET A 36 -9.01 -16.91 37.90
CA MET A 36 -8.24 -17.96 37.26
C MET A 36 -9.09 -19.22 37.03
N ARG A 37 -9.98 -19.57 37.98
CA ARG A 37 -10.94 -20.66 37.80
C ARG A 37 -11.91 -20.38 36.65
N ASN A 38 -12.50 -19.19 36.58
CA ASN A 38 -13.37 -18.82 35.46
C ASN A 38 -12.64 -18.85 34.11
N MET A 39 -11.37 -18.44 34.05
CA MET A 39 -10.55 -18.56 32.84
C MET A 39 -10.36 -20.04 32.44
N ILE A 40 -10.10 -20.91 33.41
CA ILE A 40 -9.96 -22.37 33.18
C ILE A 40 -11.28 -22.93 32.64
N GLU A 41 -12.40 -22.61 33.28
CA GLU A 41 -13.74 -23.07 32.88
C GLU A 41 -14.08 -22.62 31.46
N LYS A 42 -13.80 -21.36 31.09
CA LYS A 42 -14.02 -20.88 29.72
C LYS A 42 -13.18 -21.60 28.67
N TRP A 43 -11.94 -21.95 28.98
CA TRP A 43 -11.12 -22.76 28.08
C TRP A 43 -11.63 -24.20 27.98
N ILE A 44 -12.17 -24.75 29.08
CA ILE A 44 -12.81 -26.07 29.06
C ILE A 44 -14.08 -26.02 28.20
N ASP A 45 -14.92 -25.01 28.37
CA ASP A 45 -16.14 -24.79 27.58
C ASP A 45 -15.79 -24.69 26.09
N TYR A 46 -14.77 -23.89 25.74
CA TYR A 46 -14.31 -23.75 24.36
C TYR A 46 -14.00 -25.12 23.74
N TYR A 47 -13.23 -25.93 24.46
CA TYR A 47 -12.79 -27.22 23.96
C TYR A 47 -13.87 -28.31 24.04
N SER A 48 -14.89 -28.14 24.89
CA SER A 48 -16.06 -29.04 24.98
C SER A 48 -16.95 -29.02 23.72
N MET A 49 -16.75 -28.03 22.85
CA MET A 49 -17.38 -27.98 21.53
C MET A 49 -16.82 -29.04 20.59
N PHE A 50 -15.57 -29.47 20.80
CA PHE A 50 -14.99 -30.58 20.07
C PHE A 50 -15.51 -31.90 20.66
N GLY A 51 -16.06 -32.75 19.80
CA GLY A 51 -16.58 -34.06 20.21
C GLY A 51 -15.47 -35.03 20.61
N GLU A 52 -15.87 -36.25 20.99
CA GLU A 52 -14.94 -37.35 21.27
C GLU A 52 -14.08 -37.70 20.04
N THR A 53 -14.71 -37.59 18.89
CA THR A 53 -14.07 -37.70 17.59
C THR A 53 -14.17 -36.34 16.92
N ILE A 54 -13.04 -35.76 16.54
CA ILE A 54 -12.98 -34.46 15.90
C ILE A 54 -12.82 -34.70 14.39
N PRO A 55 -13.83 -34.35 13.58
CA PRO A 55 -13.68 -34.38 12.14
C PRO A 55 -12.62 -33.37 11.71
N ILE A 56 -11.75 -33.79 10.80
CA ILE A 56 -10.72 -32.92 10.21
C ILE A 56 -10.76 -33.00 8.69
N THR A 57 -10.35 -31.93 8.03
CA THR A 57 -9.90 -31.97 6.64
C THR A 57 -8.43 -31.60 6.59
N SER A 58 -7.68 -32.30 5.75
CA SER A 58 -6.27 -32.04 5.54
C SER A 58 -5.99 -31.73 4.08
N ASP A 59 -5.29 -30.62 3.83
CA ASP A 59 -4.97 -30.11 2.50
C ASP A 59 -3.45 -30.11 2.30
N TYR A 60 -3.00 -30.66 1.18
CA TYR A 60 -1.60 -30.66 0.73
C TYR A 60 -1.49 -29.95 -0.63
N PHE A 61 -0.45 -29.14 -0.80
CA PHE A 61 -0.22 -28.42 -2.05
C PHE A 61 1.01 -28.93 -2.77
N LEU A 62 0.84 -29.24 -4.05
CA LEU A 62 1.84 -29.76 -4.97
C LEU A 62 2.18 -28.69 -6.01
N TYR A 63 3.33 -28.05 -5.84
CA TYR A 63 3.82 -27.06 -6.78
C TYR A 63 4.55 -27.74 -7.93
N ASN A 64 4.32 -27.24 -9.14
CA ASN A 64 5.13 -27.55 -10.30
C ASN A 64 5.38 -26.25 -11.10
N ARG A 65 6.43 -26.23 -11.92
CA ARG A 65 6.72 -25.10 -12.79
C ARG A 65 5.72 -25.13 -13.95
N ILE A 66 4.81 -24.16 -13.96
CA ILE A 66 3.78 -24.02 -15.00
C ILE A 66 4.18 -22.81 -15.86
N PRO A 67 4.45 -22.99 -17.17
CA PRO A 67 4.80 -21.89 -18.07
C PRO A 67 3.66 -20.87 -18.22
N GLU A 68 3.98 -19.59 -18.41
CA GLU A 68 2.98 -18.52 -18.62
C GLU A 68 2.09 -18.75 -19.86
N GLU A 69 2.59 -19.52 -20.82
CA GLU A 69 1.90 -19.94 -22.05
C GLU A 69 0.63 -20.77 -21.79
N THR A 70 0.40 -21.20 -20.54
CA THR A 70 -0.81 -21.94 -20.12
C THR A 70 -2.00 -21.02 -19.81
N LYS A 71 -1.86 -19.70 -19.97
CA LYS A 71 -2.96 -18.73 -19.84
C LYS A 71 -4.11 -19.08 -20.80
N GLY A 72 -5.22 -19.53 -20.24
CA GLY A 72 -6.43 -19.91 -20.98
C GLY A 72 -6.68 -21.41 -21.10
N MET A 73 -5.75 -22.26 -20.62
CA MET A 73 -5.99 -23.70 -20.49
C MET A 73 -6.99 -24.00 -19.36
N ASP A 74 -7.81 -25.02 -19.53
CA ASP A 74 -8.71 -25.48 -18.47
C ASP A 74 -7.93 -26.16 -17.34
N ASN A 75 -8.48 -26.12 -16.12
CA ASN A 75 -7.85 -26.70 -14.94
C ASN A 75 -7.60 -28.20 -15.08
N HIS A 76 -8.50 -28.94 -15.76
CA HIS A 76 -8.31 -30.35 -16.03
C HIS A 76 -7.07 -30.59 -16.91
N GLU A 77 -6.91 -29.79 -17.97
CA GLU A 77 -5.76 -29.90 -18.88
C GLU A 77 -4.44 -29.56 -18.18
N ILE A 78 -4.44 -28.54 -17.32
CA ILE A 78 -3.24 -28.17 -16.54
C ILE A 78 -2.85 -29.30 -15.59
N ILE A 79 -3.83 -29.90 -14.91
CA ILE A 79 -3.61 -31.04 -14.01
C ILE A 79 -2.97 -32.21 -14.77
N HIS A 80 -3.58 -32.64 -15.86
CA HIS A 80 -3.11 -33.80 -16.63
C HIS A 80 -1.81 -33.55 -17.38
N LYS A 81 -1.54 -32.32 -17.83
CA LYS A 81 -0.29 -32.01 -18.53
C LYS A 81 0.90 -31.89 -17.58
N PHE A 82 0.73 -31.25 -16.43
CA PHE A 82 1.84 -30.91 -15.54
C PHE A 82 1.94 -31.78 -14.29
N PHE A 83 0.90 -32.53 -13.92
CA PHE A 83 0.89 -33.32 -12.69
C PHE A 83 0.68 -34.82 -12.91
N GLN A 84 0.66 -35.33 -14.15
CA GLN A 84 0.33 -36.73 -14.47
C GLN A 84 1.03 -37.76 -13.57
N LYS A 85 2.36 -37.68 -13.41
CA LYS A 85 3.12 -38.62 -12.55
C LYS A 85 2.65 -38.63 -11.09
N ALA A 86 2.17 -37.50 -10.58
CA ALA A 86 1.59 -37.42 -9.24
C ALA A 86 0.17 -38.00 -9.24
N LEU A 87 -0.63 -37.72 -10.28
CA LEU A 87 -2.00 -38.23 -10.44
C LEU A 87 -2.03 -39.75 -10.46
N ASP A 88 -1.18 -40.39 -11.26
CA ASP A 88 -1.10 -41.86 -11.35
C ASP A 88 -0.94 -42.48 -9.95
N ARG A 89 -0.09 -41.85 -9.13
CA ARG A 89 0.16 -42.29 -7.76
C ARG A 89 -1.02 -42.05 -6.82
N TYR A 90 -1.70 -40.91 -6.90
CA TYR A 90 -2.84 -40.62 -6.03
C TYR A 90 -4.10 -41.38 -6.43
N GLN A 91 -4.32 -41.61 -7.72
CA GLN A 91 -5.41 -42.43 -8.24
C GLN A 91 -5.28 -43.88 -7.75
N LEU A 92 -4.05 -44.44 -7.70
CA LEU A 92 -3.78 -45.73 -7.07
C LEU A 92 -4.17 -45.78 -5.58
N PHE A 93 -4.11 -44.64 -4.88
CA PHE A 93 -4.55 -44.51 -3.48
C PHE A 93 -6.03 -44.10 -3.32
N GLY A 94 -6.79 -44.12 -4.42
CA GLY A 94 -8.23 -43.87 -4.44
C GLY A 94 -8.64 -42.40 -4.49
N TYR A 95 -7.72 -41.48 -4.78
CA TYR A 95 -8.06 -40.06 -4.94
C TYR A 95 -8.71 -39.80 -6.30
N LYS A 96 -9.72 -38.92 -6.34
CA LYS A 96 -10.45 -38.54 -7.56
C LYS A 96 -10.35 -37.05 -7.84
N GLU A 97 -10.33 -36.69 -9.12
CA GLU A 97 -10.44 -35.29 -9.53
C GLU A 97 -11.84 -34.76 -9.22
N LYS A 98 -11.94 -33.59 -8.58
CA LYS A 98 -13.22 -32.97 -8.27
C LYS A 98 -13.23 -31.48 -8.58
N LYS A 99 -14.35 -31.01 -9.15
CA LYS A 99 -14.59 -29.59 -9.44
C LYS A 99 -15.05 -28.78 -8.22
N ASP A 100 -15.72 -29.41 -7.24
CA ASP A 100 -16.21 -28.73 -6.03
C ASP A 100 -15.99 -29.59 -4.75
N MET A 101 -15.73 -28.93 -3.63
CA MET A 101 -15.04 -29.49 -2.44
C MET A 101 -15.94 -30.17 -1.40
N ARG A 102 -17.22 -30.44 -1.70
CA ARG A 102 -18.22 -30.81 -0.67
C ARG A 102 -18.35 -32.32 -0.41
N ASP A 103 -18.07 -33.19 -1.39
CA ASP A 103 -18.31 -34.63 -1.26
C ASP A 103 -17.06 -35.52 -1.12
N ASN A 104 -16.98 -36.15 0.06
CA ASN A 104 -16.26 -37.34 0.56
C ASN A 104 -14.81 -37.73 0.17
N GLU A 105 -14.11 -37.95 1.28
CA GLU A 105 -12.94 -38.79 1.60
C GLU A 105 -11.60 -38.46 0.96
N LYS A 106 -11.40 -38.51 -0.36
CA LYS A 106 -10.07 -38.25 -0.97
C LYS A 106 -10.20 -37.64 -2.36
N GLY A 107 -9.67 -36.42 -2.55
CA GLY A 107 -9.76 -35.76 -3.85
C GLY A 107 -8.60 -34.83 -4.16
N TYR A 108 -8.54 -34.41 -5.41
CA TYR A 108 -7.61 -33.40 -5.88
C TYR A 108 -8.27 -32.43 -6.86
N CYS A 109 -7.77 -31.20 -6.89
CA CYS A 109 -8.18 -30.16 -7.83
C CYS A 109 -7.03 -29.18 -8.06
N TYR A 110 -7.11 -28.40 -9.14
CA TYR A 110 -6.17 -27.30 -9.36
C TYR A 110 -6.59 -26.10 -8.51
N ASP A 111 -5.64 -25.53 -7.78
CA ASP A 111 -5.81 -24.26 -7.08
C ASP A 111 -5.31 -23.14 -8.00
N ASP A 112 -6.25 -22.44 -8.62
CA ASP A 112 -5.96 -21.35 -9.56
C ASP A 112 -5.26 -20.16 -8.93
N TYR A 113 -5.54 -19.90 -7.65
CA TYR A 113 -4.96 -18.79 -6.93
C TYR A 113 -3.48 -19.07 -6.60
N ARG A 114 -3.18 -20.31 -6.19
CA ARG A 114 -1.82 -20.74 -5.83
C ARG A 114 -1.05 -21.36 -6.99
N LYS A 115 -1.69 -21.56 -8.13
CA LYS A 115 -1.16 -22.21 -9.34
C LYS A 115 -0.51 -23.55 -9.05
N CYS A 116 -1.21 -24.40 -8.29
CA CYS A 116 -0.68 -25.69 -7.85
C CYS A 116 -1.77 -26.76 -7.74
N LEU A 117 -1.38 -28.03 -7.66
CA LEU A 117 -2.32 -29.13 -7.43
C LEU A 117 -2.63 -29.22 -5.93
N LYS A 118 -3.90 -29.03 -5.55
CA LYS A 118 -4.39 -29.21 -4.19
C LYS A 118 -4.88 -30.65 -4.02
N ILE A 119 -4.35 -31.36 -3.03
CA ILE A 119 -4.79 -32.69 -2.60
C ILE A 119 -5.49 -32.54 -1.25
N TYR A 120 -6.67 -33.13 -1.08
CA TYR A 120 -7.38 -33.07 0.20
C TYR A 120 -7.89 -34.44 0.66
N ASN A 121 -7.99 -34.61 1.97
CA ASN A 121 -8.46 -35.83 2.62
C ASN A 121 -9.32 -35.49 3.85
N LYS A 122 -10.41 -36.24 4.06
CA LYS A 122 -11.18 -36.18 5.32
C LYS A 122 -10.63 -37.20 6.30
N GLY A 123 -10.45 -36.78 7.54
CA GLY A 123 -9.95 -37.63 8.61
C GLY A 123 -10.73 -37.41 9.90
N LYS A 124 -10.36 -38.19 10.90
CA LYS A 124 -10.87 -38.09 12.26
C LYS A 124 -9.68 -38.20 13.21
N ILE A 125 -9.63 -37.32 14.20
CA ILE A 125 -8.69 -37.45 15.33
C ILE A 125 -9.50 -37.78 16.58
N TYR A 126 -8.94 -38.66 17.41
CA TYR A 126 -9.54 -39.00 18.69
C TYR A 126 -9.13 -37.98 19.74
N ASN A 127 -10.12 -37.39 20.39
CA ASN A 127 -9.91 -36.56 21.57
C ASN A 127 -9.56 -37.47 22.76
N THR A 128 -8.60 -37.06 23.59
CA THR A 128 -8.01 -37.93 24.62
C THR A 128 -9.00 -38.36 25.70
N SER A 129 -8.62 -39.38 26.47
CA SER A 129 -9.30 -39.86 27.68
C SER A 129 -9.34 -38.83 28.83
N TYR A 130 -8.57 -37.73 28.78
CA TYR A 130 -8.50 -36.68 29.81
C TYR A 130 -9.46 -35.52 29.52
N ARG A 131 -10.73 -35.85 29.27
CA ARG A 131 -11.79 -34.88 28.97
C ARG A 131 -11.91 -33.87 30.10
N ASN A 132 -12.23 -32.62 29.75
CA ASN A 132 -12.50 -31.54 30.71
C ASN A 132 -11.28 -31.07 31.53
N SER A 133 -10.05 -31.30 31.05
CA SER A 133 -8.84 -30.77 31.66
C SER A 133 -8.01 -29.97 30.65
N LEU A 134 -7.39 -28.88 31.10
CA LEU A 134 -6.47 -28.11 30.25
C LEU A 134 -5.26 -28.93 29.82
N SER A 135 -4.79 -29.85 30.66
CA SER A 135 -3.70 -30.77 30.31
C SER A 135 -4.07 -31.69 29.16
N GLY A 136 -5.29 -32.25 29.17
CA GLY A 136 -5.81 -33.06 28.06
C GLY A 136 -5.89 -32.27 26.76
N TYR A 137 -6.42 -31.04 26.81
CA TYR A 137 -6.52 -30.19 25.62
C TYR A 137 -5.16 -29.67 25.12
N ARG A 138 -4.18 -29.43 26.00
CA ARG A 138 -2.79 -29.14 25.60
C ARG A 138 -2.16 -30.31 24.86
N TRP A 139 -2.36 -31.54 25.35
CA TRP A 139 -1.89 -32.73 24.66
C TRP A 139 -2.54 -32.84 23.28
N LEU A 140 -3.85 -32.63 23.19
CA LEU A 140 -4.59 -32.68 21.93
C LEU A 140 -4.05 -31.67 20.92
N GLU A 141 -3.85 -30.40 21.34
CA GLU A 141 -3.25 -29.36 20.50
C GLU A 141 -1.85 -29.74 20.03
N ARG A 142 -0.99 -30.17 20.94
CA ARG A 142 0.38 -30.57 20.64
C ARG A 142 0.45 -31.73 19.67
N THR A 143 -0.29 -32.82 19.93
CA THR A 143 -0.32 -34.00 19.06
C THR A 143 -0.81 -33.65 17.66
N SER A 144 -1.83 -32.80 17.56
CA SER A 144 -2.35 -32.37 16.26
C SER A 144 -1.38 -31.47 15.49
N ARG A 145 -0.66 -30.60 16.19
CA ARG A 145 0.38 -29.76 15.60
C ARG A 145 1.59 -30.58 15.16
N GLU A 146 2.06 -31.50 16.00
CA GLU A 146 3.15 -32.42 15.67
C GLU A 146 2.81 -33.29 14.44
N PHE A 147 1.57 -33.75 14.33
CA PHE A 147 1.07 -34.42 13.13
C PHE A 147 1.27 -33.55 11.88
N GLY A 148 0.86 -32.27 11.92
CA GLY A 148 1.06 -31.37 10.79
C GLY A 148 2.51 -31.05 10.47
N GLU A 149 3.35 -30.84 11.49
CA GLU A 149 4.78 -30.56 11.30
C GLU A 149 5.55 -31.78 10.75
N GLN A 150 5.24 -32.99 11.20
CA GLN A 150 5.88 -34.22 10.69
C GLN A 150 5.54 -34.44 9.21
N TYR A 151 4.29 -34.23 8.82
CA TYR A 151 3.88 -34.32 7.41
C TYR A 151 4.56 -33.24 6.55
N PHE A 152 4.65 -32.00 7.04
CA PHE A 152 5.38 -30.93 6.36
C PHE A 152 6.86 -31.31 6.15
N ARG A 153 7.55 -31.81 7.20
CA ARG A 153 8.96 -32.20 7.13
C ARG A 153 9.21 -33.37 6.18
N LYS A 154 8.33 -34.38 6.20
CA LYS A 154 8.46 -35.59 5.37
C LYS A 154 8.28 -35.31 3.88
N TYR A 155 7.34 -34.42 3.53
CA TYR A 155 6.97 -34.21 2.13
C TYR A 155 7.43 -32.88 1.54
N LYS A 156 8.00 -31.96 2.35
CA LYS A 156 8.40 -30.59 1.96
C LYS A 156 7.30 -29.83 1.20
N ARG A 157 6.04 -30.02 1.61
CA ARG A 157 4.84 -29.45 0.96
C ARG A 157 4.06 -28.62 1.95
N THR A 158 3.35 -27.59 1.47
CA THR A 158 2.46 -26.80 2.33
C THR A 158 1.29 -27.67 2.79
N TYR A 159 1.05 -27.71 4.10
CA TYR A 159 0.06 -28.57 4.74
C TYR A 159 -0.86 -27.73 5.64
N TYR A 160 -2.18 -27.92 5.50
CA TYR A 160 -3.19 -27.27 6.35
C TYR A 160 -4.15 -28.32 6.91
N VAL A 161 -4.51 -28.16 8.19
CA VAL A 161 -5.55 -28.97 8.85
C VAL A 161 -6.65 -28.04 9.31
N SER A 162 -7.87 -28.34 8.88
CA SER A 162 -9.08 -27.70 9.41
C SER A 162 -9.76 -28.65 10.37
N TYR A 163 -10.22 -28.10 11.50
CA TYR A 163 -10.92 -28.85 12.54
C TYR A 163 -12.38 -28.43 12.54
N PHE A 164 -13.26 -29.39 12.79
CA PHE A 164 -14.68 -29.17 12.88
C PHE A 164 -15.16 -29.54 14.28
N ASN A 165 -16.05 -28.73 14.83
CA ASN A 165 -16.67 -29.03 16.11
C ASN A 165 -17.69 -30.17 15.98
N LYS A 166 -18.30 -30.60 17.09
CA LYS A 166 -19.30 -31.69 17.10
C LYS A 166 -20.55 -31.41 16.27
N PHE A 167 -20.76 -30.17 15.84
CA PHE A 167 -21.86 -29.74 14.97
C PHE A 167 -21.46 -29.66 13.49
N GLY A 168 -20.22 -30.02 13.15
CA GLY A 168 -19.71 -29.97 11.77
C GLY A 168 -19.33 -28.56 11.30
N LEU A 169 -19.26 -27.57 12.19
CA LEU A 169 -18.82 -26.22 11.87
C LEU A 169 -17.30 -26.09 11.99
N TYR A 170 -16.68 -25.37 11.05
CA TYR A 170 -15.27 -25.05 11.11
C TYR A 170 -14.95 -24.32 12.42
N HIS A 171 -13.94 -24.80 13.15
CA HIS A 171 -13.52 -24.18 14.40
C HIS A 171 -12.00 -24.31 14.58
N PRO A 172 -11.26 -23.21 14.80
CA PRO A 172 -9.80 -23.28 14.98
C PRO A 172 -9.41 -23.99 16.28
N MET A 173 -8.30 -24.73 16.27
CA MET A 173 -7.74 -25.32 17.49
C MET A 173 -6.70 -24.34 18.07
N TYR A 174 -7.10 -23.54 19.07
CA TYR A 174 -6.24 -22.50 19.65
C TYR A 174 -5.28 -23.07 20.69
N PRO A 175 -4.01 -22.63 20.75
CA PRO A 175 -3.10 -23.08 21.80
C PRO A 175 -3.67 -22.86 23.20
N VAL A 176 -3.58 -23.89 24.05
CA VAL A 176 -4.15 -23.88 25.40
C VAL A 176 -3.14 -23.30 26.39
N PRO A 177 -3.39 -22.10 26.95
CA PRO A 177 -2.40 -21.39 27.76
C PRO A 177 -2.19 -22.07 29.12
N TYR A 178 -1.00 -21.88 29.70
CA TYR A 178 -0.75 -22.17 31.11
C TYR A 178 -1.25 -21.01 31.97
N ILE A 179 -2.44 -21.16 32.56
CA ILE A 179 -3.05 -20.16 33.46
C ILE A 179 -2.29 -20.16 34.78
N THR A 180 -1.20 -19.40 34.81
CA THR A 180 -0.35 -19.22 36.00
C THR A 180 -0.65 -17.90 36.68
N LYS A 181 -0.23 -17.76 37.95
CA LYS A 181 -0.25 -16.48 38.67
C LYS A 181 0.42 -15.37 37.88
N ASN A 182 1.56 -15.65 37.23
CA ASN A 182 2.29 -14.66 36.46
C ASN A 182 1.52 -14.20 35.22
N LEU A 183 0.83 -15.13 34.53
CA LEU A 183 -0.03 -14.80 33.40
C LEU A 183 -1.20 -13.93 33.84
N TYR A 184 -1.88 -14.31 34.92
CA TYR A 184 -2.96 -13.51 35.50
C TYR A 184 -2.48 -12.10 35.86
N LEU A 185 -1.37 -11.98 36.59
CA LEU A 185 -0.81 -10.69 36.98
C LEU A 185 -0.33 -9.86 35.80
N PHE A 186 0.09 -10.48 34.70
CA PHE A 186 0.44 -9.79 33.46
C PHE A 186 -0.79 -9.11 32.84
N TYR A 187 -1.88 -9.85 32.69
CA TYR A 187 -3.07 -9.29 32.07
C TYR A 187 -3.88 -8.36 32.99
N LEU A 188 -3.86 -8.60 34.30
CA LEU A 188 -4.45 -7.69 35.28
C LEU A 188 -3.77 -6.33 35.21
N ASP A 189 -2.44 -6.30 35.23
CA ASP A 189 -1.63 -5.07 35.13
C ASP A 189 -1.93 -4.28 33.85
N ARG A 190 -1.99 -4.98 32.71
CA ARG A 190 -2.41 -4.40 31.44
C ARG A 190 -3.80 -3.76 31.51
N THR A 191 -4.76 -4.47 32.09
CA THR A 191 -6.16 -4.00 32.19
C THR A 191 -6.26 -2.77 33.10
N LEU A 192 -5.53 -2.77 34.22
CA LEU A 192 -5.49 -1.64 35.16
C LEU A 192 -4.84 -0.40 34.53
N ILE A 193 -3.76 -0.56 33.76
CA ILE A 193 -3.12 0.55 33.05
C ILE A 193 -4.06 1.14 31.98
N ILE A 194 -4.74 0.28 31.20
CA ILE A 194 -5.70 0.74 30.20
C ILE A 194 -6.86 1.49 30.87
N ASP A 195 -7.46 0.94 31.94
CA ASP A 195 -8.58 1.61 32.64
C ASP A 195 -8.16 2.93 33.28
N LYS A 196 -6.97 2.98 33.90
CA LYS A 196 -6.39 4.21 34.46
C LYS A 196 -6.33 5.31 33.39
N TYR A 197 -5.67 5.05 32.26
CA TYR A 197 -5.46 6.09 31.26
C TYR A 197 -6.71 6.40 30.44
N LEU A 198 -7.62 5.46 30.23
CA LEU A 198 -8.92 5.77 29.61
C LEU A 198 -9.78 6.70 30.47
N LYS A 199 -9.60 6.71 31.80
CA LYS A 199 -10.21 7.70 32.71
C LYS A 199 -9.52 9.06 32.64
N GLU A 200 -8.20 9.09 32.52
CA GLU A 200 -7.43 10.33 32.36
C GLU A 200 -7.59 10.96 30.97
N LEU A 201 -8.01 10.17 29.98
CA LEU A 201 -8.20 10.54 28.58
C LEU A 201 -9.69 10.41 28.18
N ASP A 202 -10.59 10.87 29.05
CA ASP A 202 -12.03 10.77 28.84
C ASP A 202 -12.52 11.61 27.64
N GLU A 203 -11.73 12.61 27.23
CA GLU A 203 -12.00 13.48 26.09
C GLU A 203 -11.83 12.79 24.72
N LEU A 204 -11.25 11.59 24.67
CA LEU A 204 -11.02 10.90 23.40
C LEU A 204 -12.33 10.43 22.76
N CYS A 205 -12.40 10.53 21.42
CA CYS A 205 -13.46 9.85 20.67
C CYS A 205 -13.30 8.32 20.75
N GLU A 206 -14.38 7.57 20.48
CA GLU A 206 -14.35 6.11 20.57
C GLU A 206 -13.29 5.46 19.68
N ASN A 207 -13.06 5.98 18.47
CA ASN A 207 -12.02 5.48 17.59
C ASN A 207 -10.62 5.62 18.22
N GLU A 208 -10.27 6.78 18.76
CA GLU A 208 -8.96 6.97 19.42
C GLU A 208 -8.83 6.15 20.71
N LYS A 209 -9.93 5.89 21.43
CA LYS A 209 -9.92 4.95 22.57
C LYS A 209 -9.60 3.53 22.12
N GLU A 210 -10.18 3.08 21.00
CA GLU A 210 -9.86 1.77 20.42
C GLU A 210 -8.39 1.69 19.98
N GLN A 211 -7.89 2.74 19.31
CA GLN A 211 -6.47 2.84 18.94
C GLN A 211 -5.56 2.78 20.18
N PHE A 212 -5.90 3.51 21.24
CA PHE A 212 -5.15 3.49 22.50
C PHE A 212 -5.11 2.09 23.13
N ILE A 213 -6.26 1.41 23.21
CA ILE A 213 -6.35 0.04 23.74
C ILE A 213 -5.46 -0.90 22.93
N PHE A 214 -5.56 -0.86 21.61
CA PHE A 214 -4.75 -1.69 20.71
C PHE A 214 -3.24 -1.42 20.87
N MET A 215 -2.86 -0.16 21.02
CA MET A 215 -1.48 0.25 21.28
C MET A 215 -0.95 -0.37 22.58
N CYS A 216 -1.70 -0.22 23.68
CA CYS A 216 -1.34 -0.77 24.98
C CYS A 216 -1.19 -2.28 24.91
N GLU A 217 -2.16 -2.99 24.32
CA GLU A 217 -2.11 -4.44 24.17
C GLU A 217 -0.85 -4.89 23.41
N THR A 218 -0.53 -4.19 22.33
CA THR A 218 0.64 -4.51 21.51
C THR A 218 1.95 -4.19 22.24
N ILE A 219 2.03 -3.08 22.98
CA ILE A 219 3.20 -2.74 23.83
C ILE A 219 3.46 -3.86 24.84
N TYR A 220 2.43 -4.36 25.53
CA TYR A 220 2.57 -5.48 26.48
C TYR A 220 3.07 -6.78 25.81
N HIS A 221 2.84 -6.95 24.51
CA HIS A 221 3.35 -8.10 23.76
C HIS A 221 4.80 -7.95 23.30
N ILE A 222 5.28 -6.73 23.08
CA ILE A 222 6.65 -6.48 22.60
C ILE A 222 7.64 -6.18 23.73
N VAL A 223 7.19 -5.61 24.85
CA VAL A 223 8.02 -5.41 26.04
C VAL A 223 7.49 -6.20 27.24
N SER A 224 8.39 -6.66 28.12
CA SER A 224 7.98 -7.38 29.33
C SER A 224 7.12 -6.49 30.24
N LYS A 225 6.24 -7.10 31.08
CA LYS A 225 5.44 -6.40 32.11
C LYS A 225 6.20 -5.31 32.85
N LYS A 226 7.46 -5.58 33.23
CA LYS A 226 8.35 -4.65 33.96
C LYS A 226 8.51 -3.27 33.29
N TYR A 227 8.37 -3.18 31.97
CA TYR A 227 8.62 -1.94 31.22
C TYR A 227 7.38 -1.37 30.52
N ALA A 228 6.33 -2.19 30.31
CA ALA A 228 5.17 -1.81 29.52
C ALA A 228 4.48 -0.55 30.04
N SER A 229 4.20 -0.49 31.34
CA SER A 229 3.52 0.64 31.98
C SER A 229 4.29 1.96 31.78
N GLY A 230 5.60 1.97 32.03
CA GLY A 230 6.44 3.17 31.86
C GLY A 230 6.58 3.61 30.39
N CYS A 231 6.54 2.68 29.43
CA CYS A 231 6.49 3.02 28.01
C CYS A 231 5.16 3.68 27.63
N ILE A 232 4.04 3.12 28.08
CA ILE A 232 2.69 3.68 27.84
C ILE A 232 2.58 5.07 28.48
N GLU A 233 3.00 5.21 29.74
CA GLU A 233 3.00 6.48 30.46
C GLU A 233 3.79 7.57 29.71
N ASN A 234 4.97 7.23 29.18
CA ASN A 234 5.78 8.19 28.42
C ASN A 234 5.11 8.61 27.10
N ILE A 235 4.42 7.71 26.40
CA ILE A 235 3.67 8.04 25.18
C ILE A 235 2.50 8.96 25.50
N VAL A 236 1.73 8.64 26.54
CA VAL A 236 0.57 9.44 26.98
C VAL A 236 1.00 10.83 27.44
N LYS A 237 2.05 10.94 28.27
CA LYS A 237 2.54 12.24 28.78
C LYS A 237 3.05 13.20 27.71
N ARG A 238 3.43 12.70 26.54
CA ARG A 238 3.95 13.49 25.42
C ARG A 238 2.89 13.86 24.40
N ARG A 239 1.65 13.41 24.58
CA ARG A 239 0.53 13.73 23.69
C ARG A 239 0.25 15.23 23.74
N ASN A 240 0.13 15.83 22.55
CA ASN A 240 -0.50 17.13 22.41
C ASN A 240 -2.03 16.93 22.30
N LYS A 241 -2.81 17.65 23.12
CA LYS A 241 -4.28 17.53 23.11
C LYS A 241 -4.91 18.04 21.81
N GLU A 242 -4.22 18.92 21.09
CA GLU A 242 -4.68 19.52 19.84
C GLU A 242 -4.42 18.62 18.61
N GLU A 243 -3.59 17.58 18.74
CA GLU A 243 -3.31 16.63 17.68
C GLU A 243 -4.37 15.52 17.65
N GLY A 244 -5.15 15.48 16.56
CA GLY A 244 -6.01 14.33 16.24
C GLY A 244 -5.17 13.11 15.79
N ASN A 245 -5.71 11.90 15.93
CA ASN A 245 -5.10 10.64 15.48
C ASN A 245 -3.76 10.25 16.14
N TYR A 246 -3.40 10.85 17.28
CA TYR A 246 -2.13 10.60 17.94
C TYR A 246 -1.89 9.11 18.25
N PHE A 247 -2.91 8.38 18.73
CA PHE A 247 -2.74 6.96 19.05
C PHE A 247 -2.78 6.06 17.82
N HIS A 248 -3.54 6.45 16.78
CA HIS A 248 -3.45 5.82 15.45
C HIS A 248 -2.02 5.86 14.91
N ASP A 249 -1.38 7.03 14.96
CA ASP A 249 -0.02 7.23 14.48
C ASP A 249 1.00 6.40 15.25
N TRP A 250 0.88 6.35 16.58
CA TRP A 250 1.70 5.47 17.41
C TRP A 250 1.46 3.99 17.15
N ASN A 251 0.26 3.58 16.76
CA ASN A 251 -0.02 2.20 16.38
C ASN A 251 0.78 1.76 15.15
N LEU A 252 1.01 2.64 14.17
CA LEU A 252 1.88 2.32 13.02
C LEU A 252 3.30 1.95 13.49
N ILE A 253 3.84 2.70 14.46
CA ILE A 253 5.16 2.44 15.05
C ILE A 253 5.14 1.13 15.84
N VAL A 254 4.17 0.97 16.75
CA VAL A 254 4.08 -0.17 17.66
C VAL A 254 3.86 -1.48 16.89
N GLN A 255 3.06 -1.45 15.82
CA GLN A 255 2.87 -2.58 14.92
C GLN A 255 4.15 -2.94 14.19
N THR A 256 4.90 -1.95 13.67
CA THR A 256 6.22 -2.16 13.06
C THR A 256 7.20 -2.83 14.04
N LEU A 257 7.17 -2.44 15.33
CA LEU A 257 7.97 -3.11 16.36
C LEU A 257 7.51 -4.55 16.63
N PHE A 258 6.21 -4.80 16.60
CA PHE A 258 5.65 -6.14 16.80
C PHE A 258 6.03 -7.09 15.67
N ASP A 259 6.00 -6.62 14.42
CA ASP A 259 6.40 -7.39 13.25
C ASP A 259 7.92 -7.60 13.23
N GLY A 260 8.69 -6.58 13.61
CA GLY A 260 10.14 -6.61 13.74
C GLY A 260 10.68 -7.24 15.04
N LYS A 261 9.84 -7.76 15.95
CA LYS A 261 10.25 -8.14 17.32
C LYS A 261 11.37 -9.18 17.40
N MET A 262 11.51 -10.02 16.38
CA MET A 262 12.59 -11.02 16.30
C MET A 262 13.96 -10.40 16.02
N LEU A 263 13.98 -9.20 15.44
CA LEU A 263 15.19 -8.42 15.12
C LEU A 263 15.57 -7.44 16.23
N LEU A 264 14.80 -7.37 17.31
CA LEU A 264 15.04 -6.43 18.39
C LEU A 264 15.17 -7.16 19.73
N THR A 265 15.98 -6.59 20.61
CA THR A 265 15.97 -6.95 22.03
C THR A 265 14.87 -6.18 22.74
N THR A 266 14.33 -6.72 23.83
CA THR A 266 13.35 -6.01 24.68
C THR A 266 13.86 -4.65 25.14
N GLY A 267 15.16 -4.54 25.44
CA GLY A 267 15.79 -3.27 25.80
C GLY A 267 15.82 -2.24 24.66
N ALA A 268 15.96 -2.67 23.40
CA ALA A 268 15.88 -1.79 22.24
C ALA A 268 14.45 -1.33 21.97
N MET A 269 13.46 -2.23 22.04
CA MET A 269 12.04 -1.87 21.90
C MET A 269 11.62 -0.87 22.98
N LYS A 270 12.03 -1.08 24.24
CA LYS A 270 11.86 -0.10 25.32
C LYS A 270 12.45 1.27 24.95
N ALA A 271 13.71 1.29 24.49
CA ALA A 271 14.39 2.53 24.15
C ALA A 271 13.66 3.32 23.05
N ILE A 272 13.06 2.63 22.06
CA ILE A 272 12.24 3.27 21.02
C ILE A 272 10.97 3.88 21.61
N LEU A 273 10.21 3.09 22.39
CA LEU A 273 8.95 3.55 22.99
C LEU A 273 9.13 4.71 23.99
N THR A 274 10.35 4.93 24.49
CA THR A 274 10.68 6.05 25.37
C THR A 274 11.14 7.33 24.65
N LYS A 275 11.25 7.31 23.31
CA LYS A 275 11.66 8.48 22.50
C LYS A 275 10.48 9.40 22.17
N SER A 276 10.78 10.54 21.54
CA SER A 276 9.72 11.35 20.90
C SER A 276 9.14 10.61 19.70
N TYR A 277 7.91 10.95 19.32
CA TYR A 277 7.21 10.35 18.18
C TYR A 277 8.08 10.37 16.91
N ASN A 278 8.59 11.54 16.50
CA ASN A 278 9.42 11.67 15.30
C ASN A 278 10.68 10.78 15.31
N GLN A 279 11.34 10.66 16.47
CA GLN A 279 12.50 9.78 16.60
C GLN A 279 12.10 8.30 16.52
N ALA A 280 10.99 7.92 17.15
CA ALA A 280 10.46 6.56 17.08
C ALA A 280 9.99 6.19 15.66
N LEU A 281 9.34 7.13 14.97
CA LEU A 281 8.90 7.00 13.59
C LEU A 281 10.10 6.77 12.64
N ASN A 282 11.15 7.59 12.76
CA ASN A 282 12.35 7.42 11.95
C ASN A 282 13.01 6.05 12.16
N ILE A 283 13.13 5.60 13.42
CA ILE A 283 13.68 4.26 13.71
C ILE A 283 12.75 3.15 13.19
N SER A 284 11.43 3.33 13.24
CA SER A 284 10.47 2.35 12.72
C SER A 284 10.62 2.15 11.21
N LYS A 285 10.81 3.23 10.44
CA LYS A 285 11.11 3.18 9.00
C LYS A 285 12.41 2.41 8.70
N VAL A 286 13.43 2.59 9.54
CA VAL A 286 14.67 1.80 9.45
C VAL A 286 14.41 0.31 9.71
N ILE A 287 13.64 -0.03 10.74
CA ILE A 287 13.28 -1.42 11.07
C ILE A 287 12.52 -2.07 9.92
N GLU A 288 11.58 -1.36 9.32
CA GLU A 288 10.82 -1.84 8.15
C GLU A 288 11.77 -2.15 6.97
N GLY A 289 12.70 -1.23 6.68
CA GLY A 289 13.73 -1.43 5.66
C GLY A 289 14.65 -2.63 5.94
N VAL A 290 15.08 -2.81 7.20
CA VAL A 290 15.88 -3.99 7.59
C VAL A 290 15.08 -5.28 7.43
N CYS A 291 13.81 -5.32 7.86
CA CYS A 291 12.95 -6.49 7.66
C CYS A 291 12.81 -6.84 6.18
N ARG A 292 12.64 -5.81 5.33
CA ARG A 292 12.56 -5.94 3.87
C ARG A 292 13.83 -6.57 3.29
N TYR A 293 15.01 -6.03 3.60
CA TYR A 293 16.27 -6.55 3.06
C TYR A 293 16.59 -7.96 3.54
N LEU A 294 16.29 -8.32 4.78
CA LEU A 294 16.43 -9.71 5.24
C LEU A 294 15.50 -10.69 4.53
N ARG A 295 14.30 -10.24 4.16
CA ARG A 295 13.39 -11.05 3.33
C ARG A 295 14.00 -11.30 1.96
N ILE A 296 14.55 -10.26 1.35
CA ILE A 296 15.22 -10.34 0.05
C ILE A 296 16.45 -11.26 0.13
N GLU A 297 17.30 -11.13 1.15
CA GLU A 297 18.44 -12.02 1.35
C GLU A 297 18.01 -13.50 1.37
N LYS A 298 16.94 -13.81 2.12
CA LYS A 298 16.38 -15.16 2.18
C LYS A 298 15.90 -15.66 0.82
N GLU A 299 15.20 -14.80 0.06
CA GLU A 299 14.72 -15.13 -1.29
C GLU A 299 15.87 -15.32 -2.29
N LEU A 300 16.96 -14.56 -2.13
CA LEU A 300 18.19 -14.69 -2.90
C LEU A 300 19.04 -15.91 -2.51
N GLN A 301 18.61 -16.69 -1.51
CA GLN A 301 19.35 -17.81 -0.89
C GLN A 301 20.66 -17.39 -0.21
N LEU A 302 20.77 -16.11 0.14
CA LEU A 302 21.76 -15.68 1.12
C LEU A 302 21.31 -16.23 2.48
N GLN A 303 22.25 -16.50 3.39
CA GLN A 303 21.93 -16.98 4.74
C GLN A 303 21.78 -15.77 5.68
N PRO A 304 20.59 -15.14 5.82
CA PRO A 304 20.42 -13.95 6.63
C PRO A 304 20.75 -14.26 8.09
N ASN A 305 21.76 -13.60 8.63
CA ASN A 305 22.15 -13.78 10.02
C ASN A 305 21.29 -12.89 10.94
N GLN A 306 20.05 -13.33 11.18
CA GLN A 306 19.09 -12.63 12.05
C GLN A 306 19.68 -12.32 13.43
N LYS A 307 20.55 -13.19 13.98
CA LYS A 307 21.21 -12.98 15.27
C LYS A 307 22.19 -11.81 15.24
N ARG A 308 22.99 -11.69 14.16
CA ARG A 308 23.91 -10.57 13.93
C ARG A 308 23.14 -9.26 13.77
N VAL A 309 22.08 -9.27 12.95
CA VAL A 309 21.21 -8.10 12.73
C VAL A 309 20.62 -7.65 14.05
N ARG A 310 20.03 -8.59 14.80
CA ARG A 310 19.45 -8.31 16.12
C ARG A 310 20.43 -7.65 17.06
N LYS A 311 21.66 -8.19 17.15
CA LYS A 311 22.71 -7.64 18.01
C LYS A 311 23.12 -6.24 17.59
N ARG A 312 23.35 -6.01 16.29
CA ARG A 312 23.83 -4.72 15.75
C ARG A 312 22.76 -3.64 15.85
N LEU A 313 21.57 -3.87 15.30
CA LEU A 313 20.47 -2.91 15.32
C LEU A 313 20.07 -2.54 16.76
N SER A 314 19.91 -3.55 17.64
CA SER A 314 19.61 -3.29 19.06
C SER A 314 20.72 -2.56 19.81
N SER A 315 21.98 -2.70 19.39
CA SER A 315 23.09 -1.95 19.98
C SER A 315 23.08 -0.49 19.54
N LEU A 316 22.81 -0.21 18.26
CA LEU A 316 22.75 1.16 17.73
C LEU A 316 21.62 1.94 18.40
N ILE A 317 20.42 1.37 18.44
CA ILE A 317 19.24 1.95 19.09
C ILE A 317 19.51 2.31 20.55
N ARG A 318 20.06 1.36 21.33
CA ARG A 318 20.33 1.58 22.77
C ARG A 318 21.44 2.61 23.02
N LYS A 319 22.39 2.76 22.09
CA LYS A 319 23.46 3.76 22.15
C LYS A 319 23.06 5.11 21.52
N ASN A 320 21.81 5.25 21.09
CA ASN A 320 21.30 6.43 20.39
C ASN A 320 22.14 6.81 19.15
N LYS A 321 22.67 5.81 18.43
CA LYS A 321 23.39 6.02 17.17
C LYS A 321 22.43 5.96 15.99
N ASP A 322 22.78 6.62 14.89
CA ASP A 322 22.03 6.51 13.65
C ASP A 322 22.00 5.04 13.17
N CYS A 323 20.81 4.60 12.77
CA CYS A 323 20.59 3.27 12.24
C CYS A 323 20.54 3.25 10.71
N ASN A 324 20.48 4.43 10.06
CA ASN A 324 20.47 4.56 8.61
C ASN A 324 21.75 4.01 7.97
N ASP A 325 22.93 4.27 8.54
CA ASP A 325 24.19 3.72 8.04
C ASP A 325 24.12 2.19 7.92
N TYR A 326 23.56 1.54 8.93
CA TYR A 326 23.40 0.08 8.92
C TYR A 326 22.36 -0.40 7.90
N LEU A 327 21.27 0.36 7.70
CA LEU A 327 20.29 0.08 6.66
C LEU A 327 20.92 0.18 5.27
N MET A 328 21.76 1.20 5.05
CA MET A 328 22.48 1.42 3.80
C MET A 328 23.50 0.30 3.53
N GLU A 329 24.26 -0.13 4.54
CA GLU A 329 25.15 -1.30 4.41
C GLU A 329 24.38 -2.56 3.97
N LEU A 330 23.19 -2.82 4.54
CA LEU A 330 22.34 -3.95 4.15
C LEU A 330 21.79 -3.78 2.72
N LYS A 331 21.38 -2.57 2.36
CA LYS A 331 20.90 -2.22 1.02
C LYS A 331 21.98 -2.51 -0.02
N GLU A 332 23.19 -2.04 0.20
CA GLU A 332 24.36 -2.25 -0.68
C GLU A 332 24.66 -3.74 -0.81
N HIS A 333 24.69 -4.49 0.30
CA HIS A 333 24.93 -5.93 0.27
C HIS A 333 23.90 -6.69 -0.59
N VAL A 334 22.60 -6.37 -0.44
CA VAL A 334 21.53 -6.96 -1.24
C VAL A 334 21.65 -6.57 -2.71
N MET A 335 21.98 -5.31 -3.00
CA MET A 335 22.17 -4.80 -4.35
C MET A 335 23.35 -5.49 -5.06
N GLU A 336 24.50 -5.65 -4.39
CA GLU A 336 25.67 -6.36 -4.92
C GLU A 336 25.39 -7.84 -5.18
N ALA A 337 24.69 -8.50 -4.26
CA ALA A 337 24.37 -9.92 -4.43
C ALA A 337 23.38 -10.15 -5.58
N TYR A 338 22.46 -9.21 -5.79
CA TYR A 338 21.49 -9.29 -6.88
C TYR A 338 22.07 -8.86 -8.22
N SER A 339 22.90 -7.81 -8.27
CA SER A 339 23.56 -7.36 -9.50
C SER A 339 24.42 -8.46 -10.13
N LYS A 340 25.08 -9.30 -9.33
CA LYS A 340 25.80 -10.49 -9.82
C LYS A 340 24.92 -11.53 -10.52
N LYS A 341 23.61 -11.55 -10.26
CA LYS A 341 22.65 -12.44 -10.95
C LYS A 341 22.11 -11.81 -12.24
N LEU A 342 22.23 -10.50 -12.39
CA LEU A 342 21.77 -9.77 -13.56
C LEU A 342 22.96 -9.57 -14.50
N ASN A 343 22.94 -10.27 -15.63
CA ASN A 343 23.99 -10.19 -16.65
C ASN A 343 23.90 -8.86 -17.44
N PHE A 344 24.05 -7.72 -16.76
CA PHE A 344 24.08 -6.40 -17.39
C PHE A 344 25.49 -6.09 -17.90
N SER A 345 25.57 -5.56 -19.12
CA SER A 345 26.77 -4.91 -19.65
C SER A 345 27.11 -3.63 -18.84
N GLU A 346 28.34 -3.12 -18.97
CA GLU A 346 28.76 -1.90 -18.25
C GLU A 346 27.85 -0.68 -18.54
N MET A 347 27.45 -0.50 -19.80
CA MET A 347 26.51 0.56 -20.19
C MET A 347 25.14 0.40 -19.50
N GLU A 348 24.68 -0.84 -19.30
CA GLU A 348 23.41 -1.11 -18.62
C GLU A 348 23.49 -0.90 -17.10
N LYS A 349 24.66 -1.08 -16.49
CA LYS A 349 24.85 -0.80 -15.06
C LYS A 349 24.69 0.70 -14.75
N GLU A 350 25.20 1.58 -15.61
CA GLU A 350 25.01 3.02 -15.46
C GLU A 350 23.53 3.40 -15.59
N MET A 351 22.84 2.89 -16.62
CA MET A 351 21.40 3.10 -16.80
C MET A 351 20.58 2.61 -15.60
N VAL A 352 20.90 1.42 -15.08
CA VAL A 352 20.24 0.86 -13.88
C VAL A 352 20.48 1.75 -12.66
N THR A 353 21.68 2.31 -12.54
CA THR A 353 22.04 3.19 -11.41
C THR A 353 21.24 4.50 -11.46
N ASP A 354 21.20 5.18 -12.60
CA ASP A 354 20.36 6.39 -12.81
C ASP A 354 18.89 6.09 -12.54
N TYR A 355 18.38 5.00 -13.13
CA TYR A 355 17.00 4.57 -12.97
C TYR A 355 16.63 4.37 -11.49
N MET A 356 17.50 3.70 -10.72
CA MET A 356 17.28 3.46 -9.30
C MET A 356 17.39 4.74 -8.46
N GLN A 357 18.30 5.66 -8.77
CA GLN A 357 18.41 6.94 -8.07
C GLN A 357 17.13 7.77 -8.21
N ARG A 358 16.54 7.78 -9.41
CA ARG A 358 15.27 8.48 -9.67
C ARG A 358 14.10 7.84 -8.95
N ILE A 359 13.98 6.50 -8.93
CA ILE A 359 12.99 5.80 -8.08
C ILE A 359 13.16 6.20 -6.61
N GLN A 360 14.40 6.22 -6.13
CA GLN A 360 14.72 6.48 -4.73
C GLN A 360 14.52 7.92 -4.28
N THR A 361 14.32 8.85 -5.23
CA THR A 361 13.90 10.23 -4.93
C THR A 361 12.55 10.26 -4.22
N TYR A 362 11.64 9.35 -4.58
CA TYR A 362 10.31 9.22 -3.96
C TYR A 362 10.20 7.99 -3.05
N CYS A 363 10.95 6.93 -3.36
CA CYS A 363 10.92 5.65 -2.65
C CYS A 363 12.32 5.20 -2.16
N PRO A 364 12.90 5.81 -1.11
CA PRO A 364 14.33 5.69 -0.77
C PRO A 364 14.81 4.27 -0.44
N ASN A 365 13.89 3.41 0.04
CA ASN A 365 14.17 2.04 0.47
C ASN A 365 13.86 0.98 -0.62
N VAL A 366 13.47 1.40 -1.82
CA VAL A 366 13.24 0.47 -2.94
C VAL A 366 14.58 0.12 -3.59
N VAL A 367 14.80 -1.18 -3.77
CA VAL A 367 15.97 -1.72 -4.48
C VAL A 367 15.54 -2.36 -5.80
N LEU A 368 16.50 -2.58 -6.71
CA LEU A 368 16.22 -3.17 -8.03
C LEU A 368 15.50 -4.53 -7.93
N TYR A 369 15.82 -5.30 -6.89
CA TYR A 369 15.15 -6.57 -6.62
C TYR A 369 13.64 -6.41 -6.35
N ASP A 370 13.22 -5.33 -5.70
CA ASP A 370 11.80 -5.06 -5.51
C ASP A 370 11.12 -4.80 -6.85
N LEU A 371 11.74 -4.01 -7.74
CA LEU A 371 11.25 -3.79 -9.11
C LEU A 371 11.10 -5.12 -9.86
N PHE A 372 12.07 -6.01 -9.74
CA PHE A 372 12.01 -7.33 -10.35
C PHE A 372 10.87 -8.16 -9.80
N ARG A 373 10.68 -8.19 -8.48
CA ARG A 373 9.59 -8.95 -7.86
C ARG A 373 8.23 -8.44 -8.33
N GLU A 374 8.10 -7.13 -8.52
CA GLU A 374 6.84 -6.54 -8.95
C GLU A 374 6.56 -6.75 -10.44
N TYR A 375 7.55 -6.57 -11.34
CA TYR A 375 7.31 -6.53 -12.79
C TYR A 375 7.91 -7.70 -13.59
N GLY A 376 8.78 -8.49 -12.98
CA GLY A 376 9.56 -9.54 -13.65
C GLY A 376 10.72 -8.99 -14.48
N ASP A 377 11.72 -9.83 -14.74
CA ASP A 377 12.97 -9.45 -15.43
C ASP A 377 12.71 -8.91 -16.85
N HIS A 378 11.86 -9.61 -17.62
CA HIS A 378 11.60 -9.25 -19.01
C HIS A 378 10.98 -7.84 -19.17
N ASN A 379 10.00 -7.50 -18.33
CA ASN A 379 9.35 -6.19 -18.40
C ASN A 379 10.25 -5.11 -17.80
N LEU A 380 10.90 -5.39 -16.67
CA LEU A 380 11.81 -4.44 -16.04
C LEU A 380 12.98 -4.06 -16.96
N SER A 381 13.57 -5.03 -17.67
CA SER A 381 14.59 -4.78 -18.67
C SER A 381 14.09 -3.84 -19.78
N LYS A 382 12.85 -4.03 -20.25
CA LYS A 382 12.23 -3.13 -21.25
C LYS A 382 11.96 -1.75 -20.69
N PHE A 383 11.52 -1.63 -19.42
CA PHE A 383 11.32 -0.35 -18.75
C PHE A 383 12.61 0.44 -18.63
N ILE A 384 13.68 -0.17 -18.10
CA ILE A 384 14.99 0.47 -17.93
C ILE A 384 15.55 0.91 -19.28
N ARG A 385 15.38 0.09 -20.33
CA ARG A 385 15.82 0.43 -21.69
C ARG A 385 14.88 1.40 -22.43
N GLY A 386 13.76 1.82 -21.83
CA GLY A 386 12.76 2.67 -22.47
C GLY A 386 12.09 2.05 -23.71
N LYS A 387 12.10 0.72 -23.84
CA LYS A 387 11.57 -0.04 -24.99
C LYS A 387 10.17 -0.59 -24.76
N TYR A 388 9.57 -0.32 -23.60
CA TYR A 388 8.24 -0.80 -23.31
C TYR A 388 7.20 -0.01 -24.11
N LEU A 389 6.31 -0.72 -24.79
CA LEU A 389 5.31 -0.10 -25.67
C LEU A 389 4.23 0.61 -24.84
N CYS A 390 3.85 1.80 -25.30
CA CYS A 390 2.80 2.60 -24.70
C CYS A 390 1.92 3.17 -25.81
N LEU A 391 0.61 3.25 -25.56
CA LEU A 391 -0.29 4.02 -26.41
C LEU A 391 0.08 5.50 -26.39
N PHE A 392 0.45 6.02 -25.21
CA PHE A 392 0.84 7.41 -25.04
C PHE A 392 2.34 7.61 -25.26
N LYS A 393 2.68 8.42 -26.27
CA LYS A 393 4.06 8.80 -26.58
C LYS A 393 4.63 9.72 -25.51
N ALA A 394 5.80 9.36 -24.99
CA ALA A 394 6.55 10.21 -24.07
C ALA A 394 6.92 11.54 -24.73
N GLN A 395 6.59 12.65 -24.07
CA GLN A 395 6.82 14.00 -24.61
C GLN A 395 6.63 15.06 -23.54
N GLU A 396 7.19 16.23 -23.77
CA GLU A 396 6.90 17.44 -23.01
C GLU A 396 5.68 18.15 -23.62
N ILE A 397 4.71 18.49 -22.76
CA ILE A 397 3.54 19.29 -23.14
C ILE A 397 3.96 20.76 -23.10
N ARG A 398 3.82 21.45 -24.23
CA ARG A 398 4.17 22.87 -24.33
C ARG A 398 3.12 23.70 -23.63
N LEU A 399 3.47 24.37 -22.54
CA LEU A 399 2.56 25.29 -21.84
C LEU A 399 2.19 26.49 -22.72
N SER A 400 0.94 26.96 -22.59
CA SER A 400 0.51 28.20 -23.21
C SER A 400 1.00 29.40 -22.39
N TYR A 401 1.60 30.36 -23.09
CA TYR A 401 2.14 31.59 -22.52
C TYR A 401 1.32 32.83 -22.93
N GLU A 402 0.15 32.62 -23.53
CA GLU A 402 -0.74 33.66 -24.03
C GLU A 402 -1.22 34.61 -22.93
N GLY A 403 -1.37 34.13 -21.70
CA GLY A 403 -1.80 34.95 -20.55
C GLY A 403 -0.85 36.13 -20.27
N LEU A 404 0.47 35.92 -20.32
CA LEU A 404 1.45 37.00 -20.17
C LEU A 404 1.39 37.95 -21.37
N SER A 405 1.27 37.43 -22.58
CA SER A 405 1.13 38.23 -23.80
C SER A 405 -0.08 39.15 -23.73
N SER A 406 -1.23 38.62 -23.31
CA SER A 406 -2.49 39.36 -23.10
C SER A 406 -2.36 40.43 -22.02
N PHE A 407 -1.70 40.11 -20.91
CA PHE A 407 -1.42 41.08 -19.85
C PHE A 407 -0.54 42.23 -20.37
N VAL A 408 0.56 41.92 -21.06
CA VAL A 408 1.47 42.93 -21.62
C VAL A 408 0.75 43.78 -22.67
N LYS A 409 -0.05 43.19 -23.57
CA LYS A 409 -0.87 43.95 -24.53
C LYS A 409 -1.78 44.95 -23.83
N THR A 410 -2.44 44.53 -22.76
CA THR A 410 -3.33 45.39 -21.97
C THR A 410 -2.57 46.50 -21.26
N LEU A 411 -1.38 46.19 -20.72
CA LEU A 411 -0.48 47.16 -20.11
C LEU A 411 -0.01 48.20 -21.12
N LEU A 412 0.40 47.78 -22.32
CA LEU A 412 0.90 48.66 -23.39
C LEU A 412 -0.16 49.63 -23.92
N LYS A 413 -1.47 49.29 -23.80
CA LYS A 413 -2.57 50.19 -24.15
C LYS A 413 -2.77 51.32 -23.14
N LYS A 414 -2.31 51.15 -21.88
CA LYS A 414 -2.37 52.22 -20.86
C LYS A 414 -1.30 53.24 -21.23
N GLN A 415 -1.67 54.47 -21.58
CA GLN A 415 -0.76 55.53 -22.03
C GLN A 415 0.14 56.09 -20.90
N THR A 416 0.84 55.21 -20.19
CA THR A 416 1.69 55.57 -19.05
C THR A 416 3.17 55.61 -19.44
N ARG A 417 3.98 56.31 -18.64
CA ARG A 417 5.44 56.36 -18.82
C ARG A 417 6.07 54.96 -18.71
N GLN A 418 5.57 54.13 -17.80
CA GLN A 418 6.01 52.73 -17.61
C GLN A 418 5.72 51.89 -18.86
N ALA A 419 4.51 51.94 -19.41
CA ALA A 419 4.13 51.22 -20.63
C ALA A 419 5.00 51.62 -21.83
N LYS A 420 5.30 52.92 -21.98
CA LYS A 420 6.19 53.43 -23.05
C LYS A 420 7.62 52.89 -22.93
N HIS A 421 8.15 52.78 -21.71
CA HIS A 421 9.48 52.22 -21.46
C HIS A 421 9.53 50.72 -21.74
N ILE A 422 8.52 49.98 -21.29
CA ILE A 422 8.36 48.55 -21.57
C ILE A 422 8.27 48.30 -23.08
N TYR A 423 7.45 49.07 -23.81
CA TYR A 423 7.36 48.99 -25.27
C TYR A 423 8.73 49.15 -25.96
N ARG A 424 9.49 50.19 -25.56
CA ARG A 424 10.82 50.45 -26.11
C ARG A 424 11.78 49.31 -25.80
N ARG A 425 11.71 48.73 -24.60
CA ARG A 425 12.57 47.61 -24.20
C ARG A 425 12.23 46.35 -24.98
N LEU A 426 10.95 45.98 -25.07
CA LEU A 426 10.47 44.86 -25.88
C LEU A 426 10.87 45.00 -27.36
N LYS A 427 10.81 46.21 -27.91
CA LYS A 427 11.26 46.48 -29.28
C LYS A 427 12.78 46.32 -29.42
N LYS A 428 13.56 46.81 -28.44
CA LYS A 428 15.03 46.71 -28.44
C LYS A 428 15.50 45.25 -28.35
N GLU A 429 14.78 44.41 -27.61
CA GLU A 429 15.10 42.99 -27.42
C GLU A 429 14.43 42.08 -28.47
N ASN A 430 13.78 42.63 -29.49
CA ASN A 430 13.06 41.88 -30.53
C ASN A 430 11.93 40.97 -30.01
N LEU A 431 11.37 41.26 -28.84
CA LEU A 431 10.29 40.51 -28.19
C LEU A 431 8.89 41.08 -28.47
N LEU A 432 8.80 42.31 -29.00
CA LEU A 432 7.52 42.97 -29.20
C LEU A 432 6.59 42.18 -30.14
N HIS A 433 7.11 41.69 -31.26
CA HIS A 433 6.30 40.96 -32.24
C HIS A 433 5.77 39.64 -31.69
N THR A 434 6.63 38.87 -31.01
CA THR A 434 6.27 37.57 -30.42
C THR A 434 5.24 37.72 -29.28
N VAL A 435 5.35 38.77 -28.47
CA VAL A 435 4.31 39.13 -27.47
C VAL A 435 2.99 39.50 -28.17
N LEU A 436 3.04 40.28 -29.25
CA LEU A 436 1.82 40.69 -29.96
C LEU A 436 1.13 39.54 -30.68
N GLU A 437 1.89 38.56 -31.19
CA GLU A 437 1.35 37.34 -31.79
C GLU A 437 1.01 36.24 -30.76
N GLU A 438 1.32 36.47 -29.49
CA GLU A 438 1.13 35.53 -28.37
C GLU A 438 1.90 34.21 -28.49
N LYS A 439 2.91 34.17 -29.36
CA LYS A 439 3.73 32.98 -29.66
C LYS A 439 5.04 32.99 -28.90
N LEU A 440 4.98 33.15 -27.58
CA LEU A 440 6.19 33.11 -26.76
C LEU A 440 6.76 31.68 -26.65
N THR A 441 8.09 31.59 -26.72
CA THR A 441 8.83 30.41 -26.23
C THR A 441 9.07 30.54 -24.73
N SER A 442 9.48 29.45 -24.07
CA SER A 442 9.78 29.47 -22.63
C SER A 442 10.89 30.46 -22.27
N VAL A 443 11.90 30.59 -23.13
CA VAL A 443 13.02 31.52 -22.93
C VAL A 443 12.52 32.96 -23.02
N GLN A 444 11.80 33.28 -24.10
CA GLN A 444 11.23 34.60 -24.32
C GLN A 444 10.21 34.99 -23.23
N TYR A 445 9.48 34.03 -22.69
CA TYR A 445 8.58 34.26 -21.56
C TYR A 445 9.35 34.76 -20.33
N CYS A 446 10.46 34.14 -19.99
CA CYS A 446 11.33 34.57 -18.89
C CYS A 446 11.92 35.96 -19.16
N GLU A 447 12.39 36.23 -20.38
CA GLU A 447 12.92 37.55 -20.75
C GLU A 447 11.84 38.65 -20.59
N VAL A 448 10.60 38.39 -21.03
CA VAL A 448 9.48 39.33 -20.85
C VAL A 448 9.19 39.55 -19.35
N LEU A 449 9.21 38.50 -18.53
CA LEU A 449 9.05 38.64 -17.08
C LEU A 449 10.16 39.48 -16.44
N GLU A 450 11.42 39.32 -16.88
CA GLU A 450 12.54 40.13 -16.41
C GLU A 450 12.38 41.60 -16.77
N ILE A 451 11.91 41.91 -17.98
CA ILE A 451 11.57 43.29 -18.38
C ILE A 451 10.46 43.86 -17.47
N MET A 452 9.39 43.08 -17.21
CA MET A 452 8.31 43.51 -16.32
C MET A 452 8.83 43.81 -14.91
N LYS A 453 9.69 42.94 -14.39
CA LYS A 453 10.32 43.09 -13.07
C LYS A 453 11.23 44.32 -13.02
N PHE A 454 12.08 44.50 -14.03
CA PHE A 454 13.00 45.66 -14.13
C PHE A 454 12.25 46.99 -14.14
N HIS A 455 11.06 47.01 -14.73
CA HIS A 455 10.21 48.20 -14.78
C HIS A 455 9.19 48.29 -13.63
N ASN A 456 9.29 47.46 -12.59
CA ASN A 456 8.45 47.48 -11.38
C ASN A 456 6.94 47.37 -11.69
N VAL A 457 6.53 46.40 -12.52
CA VAL A 457 5.10 46.11 -12.73
C VAL A 457 4.55 45.32 -11.53
N GLU A 458 3.87 46.01 -10.61
CA GLU A 458 3.41 45.42 -9.33
C GLU A 458 2.19 44.50 -9.47
N ASN A 459 1.33 44.78 -10.44
CA ASN A 459 0.03 44.16 -10.68
C ASN A 459 0.07 42.97 -11.65
N LEU A 460 1.24 42.37 -11.85
CA LEU A 460 1.37 41.11 -12.57
C LEU A 460 0.86 39.94 -11.69
N PRO A 461 -0.12 39.13 -12.14
CA PRO A 461 -0.60 37.96 -11.41
C PRO A 461 0.52 36.97 -11.07
N ASP A 462 0.44 36.39 -9.88
CA ASP A 462 1.46 35.47 -9.36
C ASP A 462 1.54 34.16 -10.15
N GLU A 463 0.43 33.73 -10.74
CA GLU A 463 0.34 32.57 -11.62
C GLU A 463 1.21 32.77 -12.85
N LEU A 464 1.14 33.94 -13.47
CA LEU A 464 1.95 34.28 -14.65
C LEU A 464 3.43 34.37 -14.30
N LYS A 465 3.78 34.92 -13.12
CA LYS A 465 5.18 34.98 -12.66
C LYS A 465 5.78 33.59 -12.49
N LYS A 466 4.99 32.61 -12.04
CA LYS A 466 5.49 31.31 -11.59
C LYS A 466 5.37 30.22 -12.64
N LEU A 467 4.51 30.36 -13.66
CA LEU A 467 4.25 29.35 -14.69
C LEU A 467 5.52 28.81 -15.38
N CYS A 468 6.54 29.64 -15.59
CA CYS A 468 7.82 29.21 -16.19
C CYS A 468 8.64 28.23 -15.35
N ASN A 469 8.32 28.07 -14.07
CA ASN A 469 8.95 27.09 -13.19
C ASN A 469 8.29 25.70 -13.25
N PHE A 470 7.23 25.57 -14.06
CA PHE A 470 6.48 24.33 -14.21
C PHE A 470 6.81 23.66 -15.53
N LYS A 471 6.82 22.34 -15.50
CA LYS A 471 7.02 21.49 -16.68
C LYS A 471 6.00 20.37 -16.64
N VAL A 472 5.41 20.04 -17.79
CA VAL A 472 4.41 18.99 -17.90
C VAL A 472 4.92 17.91 -18.84
N LEU A 473 4.96 16.67 -18.36
CA LEU A 473 5.47 15.53 -19.12
C LEU A 473 4.40 14.44 -19.23
N VAL A 474 4.25 13.89 -20.43
CA VAL A 474 3.72 12.54 -20.59
C VAL A 474 4.90 11.60 -20.40
N GLU A 475 4.84 10.78 -19.36
CA GLU A 475 5.96 9.92 -19.00
C GLU A 475 6.17 8.78 -19.98
N ALA A 476 7.44 8.39 -20.16
CA ALA A 476 7.74 7.12 -20.80
C ALA A 476 7.22 5.97 -19.94
N LYS A 477 6.66 4.95 -20.60
CA LYS A 477 6.06 3.82 -19.90
C LYS A 477 7.09 3.06 -19.09
N GLY A 478 6.85 2.98 -17.78
CA GLY A 478 7.79 2.39 -16.84
C GLY A 478 9.03 3.25 -16.61
N SER A 479 9.02 4.55 -16.90
CA SER A 479 10.03 5.46 -16.35
C SER A 479 9.97 5.46 -14.81
N PRO A 480 11.03 5.87 -14.11
CA PRO A 480 11.00 5.97 -12.66
C PRO A 480 9.82 6.82 -12.14
N GLU A 481 9.55 7.96 -12.78
CA GLU A 481 8.50 8.91 -12.41
C GLU A 481 7.11 8.42 -12.81
N TYR A 482 7.01 7.53 -13.81
CA TYR A 482 5.79 6.77 -14.05
C TYR A 482 5.52 5.81 -12.87
N LEU A 483 6.51 5.01 -12.49
CA LEU A 483 6.34 3.94 -11.49
C LEU A 483 6.15 4.47 -10.06
N THR A 484 6.55 5.72 -9.80
CA THR A 484 6.51 6.37 -8.48
C THR A 484 5.59 7.58 -8.42
N ALA A 485 4.76 7.81 -9.45
CA ALA A 485 3.85 8.94 -9.51
C ALA A 485 2.95 9.04 -8.26
N GLY A 486 2.46 7.91 -7.78
CA GLY A 486 1.63 7.87 -6.57
C GLY A 486 2.40 8.22 -5.29
N ASP A 487 3.63 7.74 -5.14
CA ASP A 487 4.49 8.13 -4.00
C ASP A 487 4.87 9.62 -4.07
N ALA A 488 5.09 10.15 -5.27
CA ALA A 488 5.42 11.56 -5.47
C ALA A 488 4.29 12.52 -5.07
N THR A 489 3.04 12.06 -5.06
CA THR A 489 1.84 12.84 -4.71
C THR A 489 1.17 12.38 -3.42
N VAL A 490 1.68 11.34 -2.77
CA VAL A 490 1.11 10.75 -1.54
C VAL A 490 -0.29 10.16 -1.77
N CYS A 491 -0.52 9.52 -2.92
CA CYS A 491 -1.80 8.86 -3.22
C CYS A 491 -1.76 7.35 -2.96
N CYS A 492 -2.94 6.71 -3.03
CA CYS A 492 -3.09 5.27 -2.80
C CYS A 492 -2.51 4.37 -3.90
N MET A 493 -2.00 4.94 -4.99
CA MET A 493 -1.31 4.24 -6.09
C MET A 493 0.22 4.26 -5.93
N SER A 494 0.70 4.02 -4.72
CA SER A 494 2.12 3.86 -4.46
C SER A 494 2.71 2.75 -5.35
N TYR A 495 4.00 2.85 -5.61
CA TYR A 495 4.81 1.88 -6.29
C TYR A 495 4.50 0.44 -5.80
N GLY A 496 4.30 -0.48 -6.74
CA GLY A 496 4.04 -1.89 -6.44
C GLY A 496 2.62 -2.20 -5.94
N SER A 497 1.74 -1.20 -5.77
CA SER A 497 0.31 -1.44 -5.53
C SER A 497 -0.33 -2.18 -6.71
N ILE A 498 -1.41 -2.92 -6.47
CA ILE A 498 -2.10 -3.69 -7.52
C ILE A 498 -2.50 -2.78 -8.69
N LYS A 499 -3.02 -1.58 -8.39
CA LYS A 499 -3.43 -0.57 -9.38
C LYS A 499 -2.23 -0.08 -10.20
N ALA A 500 -1.17 0.38 -9.54
CA ALA A 500 0.03 0.87 -10.20
C ALA A 500 0.67 -0.19 -11.10
N LYS A 501 0.67 -1.46 -10.67
CA LYS A 501 1.18 -2.59 -11.47
C LYS A 501 0.35 -2.85 -12.72
N GLN A 502 -0.98 -2.83 -12.60
CA GLN A 502 -1.88 -2.96 -13.76
C GLN A 502 -1.62 -1.85 -14.77
N TYR A 503 -1.58 -0.60 -14.30
CA TYR A 503 -1.32 0.55 -15.17
C TYR A 503 0.08 0.52 -15.76
N ALA A 504 1.12 0.03 -15.07
CA ALA A 504 2.47 -0.04 -15.61
C ALA A 504 2.64 -1.14 -16.68
N LEU A 505 1.89 -2.24 -16.60
CA LEU A 505 2.02 -3.39 -17.51
C LEU A 505 1.08 -3.35 -18.71
N GLU A 506 -0.07 -2.69 -18.60
CA GLU A 506 -1.02 -2.59 -19.71
C GLU A 506 -0.67 -1.40 -20.63
N ARG A 507 -0.59 -1.65 -21.94
CA ARG A 507 -0.11 -0.67 -22.94
C ARG A 507 -0.98 0.58 -23.05
N GLY A 508 -2.28 0.44 -22.80
CA GLY A 508 -3.29 1.50 -23.00
C GLY A 508 -3.31 2.63 -21.97
N PHE A 509 -2.61 2.49 -20.84
CA PHE A 509 -2.54 3.54 -19.82
C PHE A 509 -1.29 4.43 -19.99
N GLY A 510 -1.40 5.70 -19.64
CA GLY A 510 -0.31 6.66 -19.55
C GLY A 510 -0.34 7.42 -18.23
N ILE A 511 0.69 8.22 -17.96
CA ILE A 511 0.72 9.16 -16.85
C ILE A 511 1.17 10.53 -17.36
N VAL A 512 0.44 11.57 -16.95
CA VAL A 512 0.88 12.96 -17.08
C VAL A 512 1.37 13.43 -15.72
N ASN A 513 2.62 13.85 -15.66
CA ASN A 513 3.24 14.44 -14.48
C ASN A 513 3.41 15.94 -14.66
N VAL A 514 3.16 16.70 -13.60
CA VAL A 514 3.51 18.11 -13.50
C VAL A 514 4.67 18.26 -12.51
N TYR A 515 5.74 18.88 -12.99
CA TYR A 515 6.94 19.19 -12.26
C TYR A 515 6.91 20.65 -11.83
N TYR A 516 7.31 20.90 -10.59
CA TYR A 516 7.75 22.22 -10.17
C TYR A 516 9.25 22.16 -9.93
N LYS A 517 10.00 22.91 -10.74
CA LYS A 517 11.44 22.72 -10.92
C LYS A 517 11.72 21.27 -11.35
N ASN A 518 12.36 20.47 -10.49
CA ASN A 518 12.80 19.10 -10.81
C ASN A 518 12.01 18.02 -10.06
N ARG A 519 10.94 18.37 -9.34
CA ARG A 519 10.15 17.43 -8.54
C ARG A 519 8.75 17.29 -9.13
N VAL A 520 8.26 16.06 -9.26
CA VAL A 520 6.84 15.77 -9.56
C VAL A 520 6.01 16.22 -8.36
N ILE A 521 5.01 17.06 -8.62
CA ILE A 521 4.14 17.62 -7.58
C ILE A 521 2.66 17.34 -7.83
N ALA A 522 2.29 16.96 -9.04
CA ALA A 522 0.94 16.52 -9.37
C ALA A 522 1.01 15.49 -10.51
N ASN A 523 0.04 14.58 -10.56
CA ASN A 523 -0.06 13.63 -11.67
C ASN A 523 -1.51 13.24 -11.97
N SER A 524 -1.69 12.67 -13.15
CA SER A 524 -2.94 12.02 -13.54
C SER A 524 -2.67 10.79 -14.41
N VAL A 525 -3.35 9.68 -14.11
CA VAL A 525 -3.41 8.53 -15.01
C VAL A 525 -4.32 8.88 -16.17
N ILE A 526 -3.84 8.63 -17.39
CA ILE A 526 -4.57 8.92 -18.62
C ILE A 526 -4.86 7.63 -19.40
N TRP A 527 -6.03 7.55 -20.02
CA TRP A 527 -6.40 6.45 -20.92
C TRP A 527 -7.51 6.87 -21.88
N ILE A 528 -7.66 6.15 -22.99
CA ILE A 528 -8.71 6.41 -23.99
C ILE A 528 -9.81 5.37 -23.82
N ASN A 529 -11.04 5.81 -23.56
CA ASN A 529 -12.21 4.93 -23.57
C ASN A 529 -12.63 4.66 -25.01
N GLU A 530 -12.24 3.51 -25.54
CA GLU A 530 -12.37 3.13 -26.95
C GLU A 530 -13.81 3.27 -27.50
N PRO A 531 -14.87 2.82 -26.78
CA PRO A 531 -16.24 2.87 -27.30
C PRO A 531 -16.80 4.28 -27.47
N TYR A 532 -16.24 5.26 -26.75
CA TYR A 532 -16.74 6.64 -26.74
C TYR A 532 -15.75 7.64 -27.34
N ASN A 533 -14.62 7.16 -27.85
CA ASN A 533 -13.52 7.96 -28.39
C ASN A 533 -13.18 9.17 -27.51
N CYS A 534 -12.99 8.91 -26.21
CA CYS A 534 -12.83 9.92 -25.17
C CYS A 534 -11.51 9.73 -24.43
N LEU A 535 -10.77 10.81 -24.21
CA LEU A 535 -9.64 10.81 -23.29
C LEU A 535 -10.16 10.97 -21.85
N VAL A 536 -9.65 10.15 -20.95
CA VAL A 536 -10.01 10.16 -19.54
C VAL A 536 -8.79 10.58 -18.73
N LEU A 537 -8.94 11.63 -17.93
CA LEU A 537 -8.09 11.95 -16.79
C LEU A 537 -8.71 11.25 -15.57
N ASP A 538 -8.15 10.12 -15.15
CA ASP A 538 -8.81 9.23 -14.19
C ASP A 538 -9.07 9.93 -12.85
N ASN A 539 -7.99 10.47 -12.29
CA ASN A 539 -7.96 11.37 -11.14
C ASN A 539 -6.76 12.32 -11.32
N ILE A 540 -6.81 13.54 -10.76
CA ILE A 540 -5.69 14.45 -10.62
C ILE A 540 -5.30 14.55 -9.15
N GLU A 541 -4.13 14.00 -8.82
CA GLU A 541 -3.55 13.99 -7.47
C GLU A 541 -2.50 15.10 -7.35
N VAL A 542 -2.51 15.83 -6.23
CA VAL A 542 -1.59 16.95 -5.97
C VAL A 542 -0.93 16.73 -4.62
N HIS A 543 0.40 16.80 -4.60
CA HIS A 543 1.14 16.70 -3.35
C HIS A 543 0.68 17.82 -2.38
N PRO A 544 0.31 17.52 -1.12
CA PRO A 544 -0.35 18.47 -0.21
C PRO A 544 0.37 19.83 -0.05
N ASN A 545 1.70 19.80 0.03
CA ASN A 545 2.55 21.01 0.14
C ASN A 545 2.52 21.94 -1.09
N TYR A 546 1.91 21.53 -2.20
CA TYR A 546 1.88 22.26 -3.47
C TYR A 546 0.48 22.67 -3.92
N THR A 547 -0.54 22.44 -3.09
CA THR A 547 -1.94 22.87 -3.33
C THR A 547 -2.09 24.39 -3.50
N VAL A 548 -1.16 25.17 -2.96
CA VAL A 548 -1.07 26.63 -3.19
C VAL A 548 -0.92 26.99 -4.68
N TYR A 549 -0.51 26.05 -5.54
CA TYR A 549 -0.35 26.26 -6.98
C TYR A 549 -1.52 25.72 -7.82
N ASN A 550 -2.66 25.38 -7.21
CA ASN A 550 -3.79 24.75 -7.90
C ASN A 550 -4.24 25.49 -9.17
N GLU A 551 -4.27 26.83 -9.18
CA GLU A 551 -4.63 27.59 -10.40
C GLU A 551 -3.63 27.40 -11.54
N ILE A 552 -2.33 27.33 -11.23
CA ILE A 552 -1.29 27.02 -12.23
C ILE A 552 -1.43 25.56 -12.69
N LEU A 553 -1.68 24.63 -11.76
CA LEU A 553 -1.87 23.22 -12.08
C LEU A 553 -3.09 23.00 -12.98
N LYS A 554 -4.18 23.76 -12.81
CA LYS A 554 -5.34 23.75 -13.72
C LYS A 554 -4.93 24.11 -15.14
N ILE A 555 -4.12 25.17 -15.31
CA ILE A 555 -3.57 25.56 -16.62
C ILE A 555 -2.72 24.42 -17.21
N CYS A 556 -1.85 23.82 -16.41
CA CYS A 556 -1.01 22.70 -16.83
C CYS A 556 -1.82 21.51 -17.36
N PHE A 557 -2.81 21.04 -16.60
CA PHE A 557 -3.61 19.87 -16.99
C PHE A 557 -4.60 20.18 -18.11
N ARG A 558 -5.21 21.38 -18.16
CA ARG A 558 -6.06 21.79 -19.29
C ARG A 558 -5.26 21.82 -20.60
N THR A 559 -4.06 22.40 -20.56
CA THR A 559 -3.16 22.42 -21.73
C THR A 559 -2.79 21.00 -22.17
N ALA A 560 -2.48 20.11 -21.22
CA ALA A 560 -2.18 18.72 -21.51
C ALA A 560 -3.38 18.00 -22.12
N ALA A 561 -4.57 18.14 -21.54
CA ALA A 561 -5.83 17.57 -22.02
C ALA A 561 -6.09 17.97 -23.48
N GLU A 562 -5.99 19.26 -23.82
CA GLU A 562 -6.23 19.75 -25.18
C GLU A 562 -5.21 19.23 -26.20
N GLN A 563 -3.92 19.21 -25.85
CA GLN A 563 -2.88 18.72 -26.75
C GLN A 563 -3.00 17.22 -26.98
N LEU A 564 -3.24 16.44 -25.92
CA LEU A 564 -3.46 15.00 -26.01
C LEU A 564 -4.73 14.70 -26.81
N MET A 565 -5.81 15.46 -26.59
CA MET A 565 -7.05 15.31 -27.34
C MET A 565 -6.82 15.42 -28.85
N LYS A 566 -6.10 16.47 -29.28
CA LYS A 566 -5.73 16.70 -30.69
C LYS A 566 -4.80 15.61 -31.22
N GLN A 567 -3.77 15.23 -30.46
CA GLN A 567 -2.77 14.26 -30.88
C GLN A 567 -3.36 12.86 -31.10
N TYR A 568 -4.25 12.41 -30.22
CA TYR A 568 -4.87 11.08 -30.32
C TYR A 568 -6.21 11.08 -31.04
N GLN A 569 -6.63 12.23 -31.59
CA GLN A 569 -7.85 12.40 -32.38
C GLN A 569 -9.11 11.90 -31.66
N VAL A 570 -9.16 12.11 -30.33
CA VAL A 570 -10.34 11.83 -29.51
C VAL A 570 -11.28 13.03 -29.55
N GLY A 571 -12.59 12.79 -29.42
CA GLY A 571 -13.58 13.85 -29.60
C GLY A 571 -13.68 14.82 -28.42
N TRP A 572 -13.31 14.38 -27.22
CA TRP A 572 -13.54 15.09 -25.97
C TRP A 572 -12.68 14.52 -24.83
N VAL A 573 -12.57 15.29 -23.75
CA VAL A 573 -11.81 14.93 -22.54
C VAL A 573 -12.72 15.02 -21.32
N VAL A 574 -12.65 13.99 -20.48
CA VAL A 574 -13.32 13.97 -19.18
C VAL A 574 -12.34 13.80 -18.04
N GLN A 575 -12.78 14.19 -16.85
CA GLN A 575 -12.13 13.89 -15.60
C GLN A 575 -13.08 13.09 -14.71
N GLY A 576 -12.56 12.09 -13.99
CA GLY A 576 -13.33 11.36 -12.97
C GLY A 576 -13.84 12.28 -11.86
N THR A 577 -14.90 11.89 -11.17
CA THR A 577 -15.56 12.71 -10.12
C THR A 577 -15.47 12.13 -8.72
N CYS A 578 -15.02 10.87 -8.56
CA CYS A 578 -15.10 10.17 -7.27
C CYS A 578 -14.14 10.74 -6.22
N TYR A 579 -12.89 11.01 -6.59
CA TYR A 579 -11.86 11.58 -5.71
C TYR A 579 -10.92 12.39 -6.59
N ASN A 580 -10.71 13.68 -6.28
CA ASN A 580 -9.68 14.53 -6.93
C ASN A 580 -9.19 15.63 -5.99
N ASP A 581 -7.88 15.85 -5.98
CA ASP A 581 -7.27 17.02 -5.30
C ASP A 581 -7.43 18.31 -6.14
N LEU A 582 -7.62 18.17 -7.45
CA LEU A 582 -7.78 19.27 -8.39
C LEU A 582 -8.93 19.04 -9.36
N ILE A 583 -9.93 19.93 -9.37
CA ILE A 583 -11.09 19.86 -10.27
C ILE A 583 -10.86 20.80 -11.47
N LEU A 584 -11.01 20.28 -12.70
CA LEU A 584 -10.89 21.06 -13.94
C LEU A 584 -12.23 21.45 -14.57
N TYR A 585 -13.27 20.65 -14.34
CA TYR A 585 -14.63 20.85 -14.87
C TYR A 585 -15.42 21.88 -14.05
N ASN A 586 -16.55 22.34 -14.59
CA ASN A 586 -17.52 23.14 -13.83
C ASN A 586 -18.51 22.21 -13.11
N ASP A 587 -18.78 22.46 -11.84
CA ASP A 587 -19.68 21.65 -11.03
C ASP A 587 -21.13 21.63 -11.55
N GLU A 588 -21.55 22.67 -12.27
CA GLU A 588 -22.87 22.77 -12.89
C GLU A 588 -23.03 21.88 -14.13
N GLN A 589 -21.92 21.35 -14.68
CA GLN A 589 -21.98 20.45 -15.83
C GLN A 589 -22.58 19.09 -15.47
N ILE A 590 -23.26 18.49 -16.44
CA ILE A 590 -23.92 17.19 -16.30
C ILE A 590 -22.89 16.09 -16.07
N GLU A 591 -23.13 15.25 -15.05
CA GLU A 591 -22.34 14.05 -14.80
C GLU A 591 -22.58 13.01 -15.90
N ILE A 592 -21.49 12.51 -16.46
CA ILE A 592 -21.48 11.44 -17.45
C ILE A 592 -21.12 10.14 -16.73
N ARG A 593 -21.91 9.09 -16.96
CA ARG A 593 -21.61 7.75 -16.46
C ARG A 593 -21.39 6.83 -17.65
N PHE A 594 -20.19 6.26 -17.78
CA PHE A 594 -19.89 5.36 -18.90
C PHE A 594 -20.58 4.00 -18.69
N PRO A 595 -21.46 3.54 -19.62
CA PRO A 595 -22.03 2.20 -19.57
C PRO A 595 -20.98 1.09 -19.72
N MET A 596 -19.86 1.39 -20.37
CA MET A 596 -18.79 0.41 -20.63
C MET A 596 -17.43 1.07 -20.45
N MET A 597 -16.62 0.54 -19.54
CA MET A 597 -15.25 0.98 -19.31
C MET A 597 -14.32 0.08 -20.12
N LYS A 598 -13.90 0.51 -21.31
CA LYS A 598 -13.01 -0.27 -22.18
C LYS A 598 -11.84 0.58 -22.67
N PRO A 599 -10.69 0.55 -21.99
CA PRO A 599 -9.51 1.27 -22.41
C PRO A 599 -8.96 0.68 -23.71
N LYS A 600 -8.54 1.55 -24.62
CA LYS A 600 -7.88 1.16 -25.87
C LYS A 600 -6.56 0.44 -25.57
N GLU A 601 -6.27 -0.65 -26.28
CA GLU A 601 -5.04 -1.46 -26.11
C GLU A 601 -4.82 -2.05 -24.69
N VAL A 602 -5.91 -2.38 -23.98
CA VAL A 602 -5.86 -3.08 -22.67
C VAL A 602 -6.54 -4.43 -22.78
N GLN A 603 -5.89 -5.49 -22.30
CA GLN A 603 -6.41 -6.87 -22.38
C GLN A 603 -7.22 -7.30 -21.15
N LEU A 604 -7.09 -6.56 -20.03
CA LEU A 604 -7.78 -6.88 -18.80
C LEU A 604 -9.30 -6.72 -18.97
N LYS A 605 -10.06 -7.75 -18.55
CA LYS A 605 -11.53 -7.71 -18.51
C LYS A 605 -12.06 -6.66 -17.53
N THR A 606 -11.30 -6.42 -16.46
CA THR A 606 -11.64 -5.47 -15.40
C THR A 606 -10.38 -4.73 -14.98
N PHE A 607 -10.50 -3.42 -14.80
CA PHE A 607 -9.45 -2.56 -14.27
C PHE A 607 -10.10 -1.58 -13.29
N TYR A 608 -9.30 -1.06 -12.37
CA TYR A 608 -9.74 0.04 -11.50
C TYR A 608 -9.75 1.35 -12.28
N SER A 609 -10.70 2.24 -12.02
CA SER A 609 -10.70 3.63 -12.50
C SER A 609 -11.72 4.43 -11.67
N ASP A 610 -11.33 5.63 -11.26
CA ASP A 610 -12.18 6.58 -10.54
C ASP A 610 -13.13 7.34 -11.50
N ALA A 611 -12.91 7.22 -12.81
CA ALA A 611 -13.71 7.84 -13.86
C ALA A 611 -14.96 7.04 -14.30
N VAL A 612 -15.52 6.18 -13.44
CA VAL A 612 -16.85 5.58 -13.68
C VAL A 612 -17.94 6.65 -13.81
N LYS A 613 -17.83 7.68 -12.97
CA LYS A 613 -18.58 8.94 -13.02
C LYS A 613 -17.60 10.04 -13.41
N CYS A 614 -17.88 10.80 -14.46
CA CYS A 614 -16.95 11.77 -15.00
C CYS A 614 -17.66 13.04 -15.48
N LYS A 615 -16.92 14.13 -15.66
CA LYS A 615 -17.41 15.40 -16.21
C LYS A 615 -16.47 15.94 -17.26
N LEU A 616 -17.01 16.74 -18.18
CA LEU A 616 -16.31 17.32 -19.32
C LEU A 616 -15.27 18.35 -18.85
N VAL A 617 -14.03 18.25 -19.33
CA VAL A 617 -12.95 19.20 -18.97
C VAL A 617 -12.84 20.36 -19.96
N CYS A 618 -13.19 20.13 -21.23
CA CYS A 618 -13.05 21.10 -22.32
C CYS A 618 -14.42 21.60 -22.80
N GLU A 619 -14.59 22.91 -23.00
CA GLU A 619 -15.89 23.60 -23.20
C GLU A 619 -16.70 23.22 -24.46
N LYS A 620 -16.15 22.44 -25.40
CA LYS A 620 -16.93 21.99 -26.57
C LYS A 620 -17.60 20.66 -26.27
N GLU A 621 -18.91 20.70 -26.02
CA GLU A 621 -19.75 19.51 -26.06
C GLU A 621 -19.61 18.83 -27.44
N PRO A 622 -19.17 17.56 -27.53
CA PRO A 622 -19.14 16.84 -28.79
C PRO A 622 -20.54 16.75 -29.41
N ASN A 623 -20.62 17.04 -30.72
CA ASN A 623 -21.86 17.05 -31.51
C ASN A 623 -22.58 15.69 -31.58
N THR A 624 -21.98 14.59 -31.10
CA THR A 624 -22.55 13.25 -31.18
C THR A 624 -22.20 12.42 -29.94
N GLY A 625 -23.22 11.80 -29.31
CA GLY A 625 -23.06 10.72 -28.32
C GLY A 625 -23.25 11.06 -26.83
N ILE A 626 -23.09 12.32 -26.40
CA ILE A 626 -23.30 12.69 -24.98
C ILE A 626 -24.77 12.54 -24.55
N ASN A 627 -25.72 12.90 -25.42
CA ASN A 627 -27.16 12.84 -25.08
C ASN A 627 -27.64 11.42 -24.73
N SER A 628 -27.06 10.36 -25.31
CA SER A 628 -27.35 8.96 -24.95
C SER A 628 -26.70 8.50 -23.66
N LEU A 629 -25.64 9.18 -23.20
CA LEU A 629 -24.93 8.87 -21.95
C LEU A 629 -25.54 9.59 -20.75
N VAL A 630 -26.09 10.78 -20.97
CA VAL A 630 -26.80 11.61 -19.99
C VAL A 630 -28.21 11.08 -19.68
N SER A 631 -28.92 10.56 -20.69
CA SER A 631 -30.33 10.15 -20.59
C SER A 631 -30.58 8.90 -19.73
N ASN A 632 -29.55 8.09 -19.45
CA ASN A 632 -29.68 6.91 -18.58
C ASN A 632 -29.78 7.23 -17.08
N ILE A 633 -29.69 8.50 -16.68
CA ILE A 633 -29.93 8.92 -15.29
C ILE A 633 -31.43 8.95 -14.97
N TYR A 634 -32.30 9.20 -15.95
CA TYR A 634 -33.75 9.34 -15.74
C TYR A 634 -34.56 8.03 -15.88
N LEU A 635 -33.93 6.90 -16.20
CA LEU A 635 -34.62 5.61 -16.37
C LEU A 635 -34.39 4.60 -15.24
N SER A 636 -33.71 5.00 -14.15
CA SER A 636 -33.52 4.14 -12.96
C SER A 636 -34.28 4.60 -11.71
N ALA A 637 -35.18 5.59 -11.88
CA ALA A 637 -36.17 5.98 -10.89
C ALA A 637 -37.59 5.77 -11.48
N ALA A 638 -37.94 4.52 -11.73
CA ALA A 638 -39.31 4.04 -11.95
C ALA A 638 -39.45 2.64 -11.35
#